data_AF-A0A523Z6L9-F1
#
_entry.id   AF-A0A523Z6L9-F1
#
_cell.length_a   1.000
_cell.length_b   1.000
_cell.length_c   1.000
_cell.angle_alpha   90.00
_cell.angle_beta   90.00
_cell.angle_gamma   90.00
#
_symmetry.space_group_name_H-M   'P 1'
#
loop_
_entity.id
_entity.type
_entity.pdbx_description
1 polymer ?
#
loop_
_entity_poly.entity_id
_entity_poly.type
_entity_poly.pdbx_seq_one_letter_code
_entity_poly.pdbx_strand_id
1 'polypeptide(L)'
;MMVPVYVDDCGHSGWESPVRRTTMKKLTNAAFFWLALSAIALLLAACGGGDSKQTREEATPSPVATAEPTEEAEVTSRTVEVTALAVTETPTEAFGEAITERITVGPSDTGELKVSFAESEVGGIGDMWTSAGWTAVALSSLFLGIDPRQYEFTFEPGSGRIDGPSAGGITTIGVLAAILGDDVREDAAMTGAINPDGTIGSVGGIPQKIEGAAEAGKTLVLVPAIQRFDVDLNTGQPVDVVEWGTTLGVEVEPVSTVYEAYELLTGNPLPRPTGTGSAQLPPDAFNKLKASATEWIGRYEAAVNRFLALPDTFGFDEDMFIADEMAFDADNALGEGLAAVAYERAFSAGYIAESVLQAVALAEAYYMGGVDALVAEVQALASAETRLVATLQRLEAESPRSATDVLALTDAYSNAAIAFGLIEEANTFIQFLQEMELTEDEALDLIFSIATSYSEASFFLDAAENNLVYGLGFGQSPPPDPEVVTAIAETVRRAADANLAVIDATIIEPEAEAYGLNPNELKNFLMSADAYYAAALGAADSTNYFANTILEEPQASIAILGSSLSAWSASSLVIAKYYSLQAELDEWFNVVGFGRERSLSDMLDLADDRADELITLVGEEEPVTAIYYHENARSYREGTPEDKISALFYNWQAAIFAEALAYFNGTFDSAISEVGASPLWEWGAVGALPTGAGDDWSLER
;
A
#
# COMPACT_ATOMS: atom_id res chain seq x y z
N MET A 1 -19.33 23.60 -32.69
CA MET A 1 -19.57 23.29 -34.11
C MET A 1 -19.20 21.83 -34.31
N MET A 2 -20.16 20.98 -34.64
CA MET A 2 -19.97 19.54 -34.89
C MET A 2 -19.38 19.28 -36.29
N VAL A 3 -18.93 18.02 -36.50
CA VAL A 3 -18.90 17.18 -37.73
C VAL A 3 -17.47 16.80 -38.20
N PRO A 4 -17.15 15.53 -38.57
CA PRO A 4 -17.58 14.22 -38.03
C PRO A 4 -16.45 13.12 -38.00
N VAL A 5 -16.73 12.03 -37.28
CA VAL A 5 -16.02 10.74 -37.34
C VAL A 5 -16.45 9.96 -38.59
N TYR A 6 -15.51 9.34 -39.31
CA TYR A 6 -15.77 8.40 -40.40
C TYR A 6 -15.74 6.97 -39.84
N VAL A 7 -16.88 6.28 -39.97
CA VAL A 7 -17.05 4.85 -39.69
C VAL A 7 -16.91 4.12 -41.02
N ASP A 8 -16.11 3.05 -41.07
CA ASP A 8 -16.24 2.03 -42.10
C ASP A 8 -16.38 0.65 -41.43
N ASP A 9 -17.58 0.10 -41.59
CA ASP A 9 -17.96 -1.28 -41.30
C ASP A 9 -17.50 -2.20 -42.44
N CYS A 10 -16.84 -3.31 -42.11
CA CYS A 10 -16.96 -4.58 -42.86
C CYS A 10 -16.45 -5.75 -42.01
N GLY A 11 -17.35 -6.61 -41.56
CA GLY A 11 -17.02 -7.89 -40.95
C GLY A 11 -16.76 -8.99 -41.99
N HIS A 12 -15.77 -9.84 -41.72
CA HIS A 12 -15.91 -11.31 -41.60
C HIS A 12 -14.55 -12.02 -41.55
N SER A 13 -14.51 -13.01 -40.66
CA SER A 13 -13.70 -14.23 -40.64
C SER A 13 -12.18 -14.09 -40.53
N GLY A 14 -11.69 -14.71 -39.45
CA GLY A 14 -10.37 -15.30 -39.20
C GLY A 14 -9.26 -15.05 -40.21
N TRP A 15 -8.09 -14.72 -39.69
CA TRP A 15 -6.84 -15.44 -39.91
C TRP A 15 -5.77 -14.79 -39.02
N GLU A 16 -4.95 -15.65 -38.41
CA GLU A 16 -3.67 -15.30 -37.77
C GLU A 16 -2.89 -14.32 -38.66
N SER A 17 -2.38 -13.23 -38.07
CA SER A 17 -1.66 -12.20 -38.81
C SER A 17 -0.49 -11.62 -38.01
N PRO A 18 0.58 -11.21 -38.70
CA PRO A 18 1.97 -11.26 -38.28
C PRO A 18 2.42 -9.99 -37.54
N VAL A 19 1.76 -9.68 -36.43
CA VAL A 19 2.03 -8.50 -35.60
C VAL A 19 3.21 -8.73 -34.63
N ARG A 20 3.55 -9.99 -34.30
CA ARG A 20 4.55 -10.36 -33.29
C ARG A 20 6.02 -10.03 -33.60
N ARG A 21 6.35 -9.41 -34.75
CA ARG A 21 7.74 -9.00 -35.07
C ARG A 21 7.92 -7.51 -35.30
N THR A 22 6.84 -6.73 -35.33
CA THR A 22 6.92 -5.29 -35.60
C THR A 22 6.92 -4.45 -34.32
N THR A 23 6.44 -5.01 -33.20
CA THR A 23 6.43 -4.36 -31.88
C THR A 23 7.85 -4.09 -31.35
N MET A 24 8.80 -5.01 -31.57
CA MET A 24 10.21 -4.83 -31.16
C MET A 24 10.96 -3.67 -31.85
N LYS A 25 10.50 -3.16 -33.00
CA LYS A 25 11.11 -1.99 -33.65
C LYS A 25 10.41 -0.66 -33.34
N LYS A 26 9.26 -0.73 -32.65
CA LYS A 26 8.54 0.46 -32.18
C LYS A 26 8.83 0.76 -30.71
N LEU A 27 9.24 -0.26 -29.93
CA LEU A 27 9.71 -0.11 -28.55
C LEU A 27 10.94 0.82 -28.43
N THR A 28 11.87 0.80 -29.39
CA THR A 28 13.05 1.69 -29.42
C THR A 28 12.76 3.10 -29.95
N ASN A 29 11.52 3.42 -30.34
CA ASN A 29 11.15 4.79 -30.77
C ASN A 29 10.21 5.48 -29.76
N ALA A 30 9.84 4.79 -28.68
CA ALA A 30 8.95 5.33 -27.65
C ALA A 30 9.72 6.13 -26.58
N ALA A 31 11.00 5.83 -26.34
CA ALA A 31 11.82 6.47 -25.30
C ALA A 31 11.98 8.01 -25.45
N PHE A 32 11.71 8.58 -26.62
CA PHE A 32 11.77 10.02 -26.82
C PHE A 32 10.55 10.81 -26.30
N PHE A 33 9.45 10.15 -25.91
CA PHE A 33 8.20 10.81 -25.48
C PHE A 33 7.93 10.73 -23.96
N TRP A 34 8.83 10.12 -23.19
CA TRP A 34 8.56 9.68 -21.81
C TRP A 34 9.31 10.45 -20.72
N LEU A 35 9.87 11.62 -21.03
CA LEU A 35 10.64 12.42 -20.07
C LEU A 35 9.79 13.28 -19.11
N ALA A 36 8.46 13.32 -19.27
CA ALA A 36 7.57 13.96 -18.29
C ALA A 36 6.29 13.18 -17.94
N LEU A 37 5.93 12.13 -18.69
CA LEU A 37 4.62 11.47 -18.58
C LEU A 37 4.50 10.38 -17.51
N SER A 38 5.59 9.86 -16.95
CA SER A 38 5.50 8.95 -15.78
C SER A 38 4.98 9.65 -14.51
N ALA A 39 5.03 10.99 -14.46
CA ALA A 39 4.51 11.80 -13.36
C ALA A 39 3.05 12.30 -13.56
N ILE A 40 2.41 11.99 -14.70
CA ILE A 40 1.18 12.67 -15.18
C ILE A 40 -0.06 11.81 -15.11
N ALA A 41 0.06 10.55 -14.69
CA ALA A 41 -1.09 9.69 -14.47
C ALA A 41 -1.87 10.06 -13.19
N LEU A 42 -1.93 11.36 -12.85
CA LEU A 42 -2.50 11.85 -11.61
C LEU A 42 -3.49 13.01 -11.76
N LEU A 43 -3.61 13.70 -12.89
CA LEU A 43 -4.24 15.02 -12.88
C LEU A 43 -5.04 15.29 -14.16
N LEU A 44 -6.36 15.51 -14.05
CA LEU A 44 -7.03 16.76 -14.49
C LEU A 44 -8.59 16.73 -14.47
N ALA A 45 -9.13 17.76 -13.79
CA ALA A 45 -10.32 18.59 -14.08
C ALA A 45 -11.76 18.19 -13.61
N ALA A 46 -12.26 18.90 -12.58
CA ALA A 46 -13.67 18.97 -12.15
C ALA A 46 -14.16 20.41 -11.81
N CYS A 47 -15.49 20.58 -11.73
CA CYS A 47 -16.26 21.72 -11.16
C CYS A 47 -17.70 21.21 -10.88
N GLY A 48 -18.44 21.43 -9.78
CA GLY A 48 -18.29 22.09 -8.47
C GLY A 48 -19.65 22.14 -7.72
N GLY A 49 -19.67 22.27 -6.37
CA GLY A 49 -20.69 23.02 -5.59
C GLY A 49 -21.56 22.34 -4.51
N GLY A 50 -21.29 22.63 -3.21
CA GLY A 50 -22.19 23.43 -2.32
C GLY A 50 -23.08 22.80 -1.21
N ASP A 51 -22.51 22.63 0.00
CA ASP A 51 -22.96 22.85 1.41
C ASP A 51 -24.44 22.81 1.92
N SER A 52 -24.67 22.18 3.10
CA SER A 52 -24.84 22.88 4.41
C SER A 52 -25.24 21.99 5.62
N LYS A 53 -24.75 22.41 6.81
CA LYS A 53 -24.69 21.78 8.16
C LYS A 53 -26.00 21.79 8.99
N GLN A 54 -26.09 20.94 10.04
CA GLN A 54 -26.52 21.36 11.40
C GLN A 54 -26.28 20.34 12.56
N THR A 55 -25.43 20.76 13.52
CA THR A 55 -25.43 20.66 15.01
C THR A 55 -25.97 19.46 15.81
N ARG A 56 -25.10 18.98 16.74
CA ARG A 56 -25.26 17.97 17.80
C ARG A 56 -25.48 18.61 19.19
N GLU A 57 -26.08 17.87 20.13
CA GLU A 57 -26.27 18.24 21.54
C GLU A 57 -25.63 17.16 22.45
N GLU A 58 -24.82 17.56 23.44
CA GLU A 58 -24.01 16.71 24.35
C GLU A 58 -24.78 16.19 25.58
N ALA A 59 -24.35 15.03 26.12
CA ALA A 59 -24.73 14.53 27.44
C ALA A 59 -23.52 13.95 28.21
N THR A 60 -23.52 14.18 29.53
CA THR A 60 -22.45 13.98 30.53
C THR A 60 -22.23 12.52 31.01
N PRO A 61 -21.02 12.15 31.50
CA PRO A 61 -20.65 10.77 31.84
C PRO A 61 -20.93 10.37 33.32
N SER A 62 -20.93 9.06 33.59
CA SER A 62 -21.00 8.44 34.94
C SER A 62 -19.84 7.45 35.15
N PRO A 63 -19.45 7.15 36.42
CA PRO A 63 -18.09 6.69 36.74
C PRO A 63 -17.91 5.16 36.76
N VAL A 64 -16.68 4.74 36.44
CA VAL A 64 -16.14 3.37 36.37
C VAL A 64 -15.93 2.74 37.75
N ALA A 65 -16.17 1.42 37.86
CA ALA A 65 -15.91 0.60 39.04
C ALA A 65 -14.76 -0.38 38.79
N THR A 66 -13.83 -0.45 39.74
CA THR A 66 -12.62 -1.31 39.76
C THR A 66 -12.93 -2.75 40.19
N ALA A 67 -12.34 -3.75 39.52
CA ALA A 67 -12.41 -5.17 39.86
C ALA A 67 -11.08 -5.72 40.42
N GLU A 68 -11.17 -6.75 41.28
CA GLU A 68 -10.07 -7.48 41.95
C GLU A 68 -9.62 -8.73 41.14
N PRO A 69 -8.37 -9.23 41.30
CA PRO A 69 -7.74 -10.18 40.38
C PRO A 69 -8.08 -11.67 40.66
N THR A 70 -8.12 -12.47 39.59
CA THR A 70 -8.45 -13.91 39.57
C THR A 70 -7.20 -14.79 39.29
N GLU A 71 -7.18 -16.03 39.82
CA GLU A 71 -6.08 -17.03 39.74
C GLU A 71 -5.66 -17.43 38.31
N GLU A 72 -4.35 -17.62 38.09
CA GLU A 72 -3.67 -18.01 36.84
C GLU A 72 -4.14 -19.37 36.28
N ALA A 73 -4.62 -19.38 35.03
CA ALA A 73 -4.99 -20.58 34.27
C ALA A 73 -3.79 -21.16 33.50
N GLU A 74 -3.77 -22.49 33.34
CA GLU A 74 -2.75 -23.27 32.62
C GLU A 74 -2.73 -22.87 31.12
N VAL A 75 -1.55 -22.50 30.60
CA VAL A 75 -1.37 -21.89 29.27
C VAL A 75 -1.55 -22.92 28.14
N THR A 76 -2.55 -22.74 27.28
CA THR A 76 -2.86 -23.67 26.16
C THR A 76 -3.02 -22.93 24.84
N SER A 77 -2.36 -23.38 23.77
CA SER A 77 -2.63 -22.88 22.41
C SER A 77 -4.09 -23.09 22.01
N ARG A 78 -4.62 -22.20 21.17
CA ARG A 78 -5.98 -22.28 20.64
C ARG A 78 -5.96 -22.55 19.15
N THR A 79 -6.77 -23.52 18.72
CA THR A 79 -7.00 -23.82 17.30
C THR A 79 -8.42 -23.40 16.93
N VAL A 80 -8.56 -22.65 15.84
CA VAL A 80 -9.83 -22.24 15.23
C VAL A 80 -9.91 -22.85 13.83
N GLU A 81 -11.09 -23.32 13.45
CA GLU A 81 -11.39 -23.76 12.10
C GLU A 81 -12.16 -22.67 11.36
N VAL A 82 -11.72 -22.32 10.15
CA VAL A 82 -12.42 -21.39 9.28
C VAL A 82 -12.59 -22.00 7.90
N THR A 83 -13.70 -21.73 7.20
CA THR A 83 -13.92 -22.28 5.86
C THR A 83 -13.76 -21.22 4.76
N ALA A 84 -12.69 -21.33 3.99
CA ALA A 84 -12.44 -20.56 2.78
C ALA A 84 -13.12 -21.22 1.56
N LEU A 85 -13.33 -20.45 0.50
CA LEU A 85 -13.88 -20.94 -0.77
C LEU A 85 -12.86 -20.79 -1.89
N ALA A 86 -12.64 -21.87 -2.63
CA ALA A 86 -11.72 -21.95 -3.76
C ALA A 86 -12.47 -22.30 -5.05
N VAL A 87 -11.78 -22.12 -6.18
CA VAL A 87 -12.25 -22.56 -7.51
C VAL A 87 -11.16 -23.40 -8.13
N THR A 88 -11.55 -24.54 -8.68
CA THR A 88 -10.70 -25.39 -9.50
C THR A 88 -11.17 -25.31 -10.94
N GLU A 89 -10.28 -24.88 -11.84
CA GLU A 89 -10.53 -24.84 -13.28
C GLU A 89 -9.91 -26.03 -13.99
N THR A 90 -10.71 -26.69 -14.82
CA THR A 90 -10.27 -27.71 -15.77
C THR A 90 -10.46 -27.19 -17.20
N PRO A 91 -9.87 -27.83 -18.23
CA PRO A 91 -10.07 -27.40 -19.62
C PRO A 91 -11.52 -27.37 -20.11
N THR A 92 -12.46 -27.95 -19.35
CA THR A 92 -13.87 -28.09 -19.76
C THR A 92 -14.86 -27.48 -18.78
N GLU A 93 -14.48 -27.23 -17.53
CA GLU A 93 -15.39 -26.84 -16.45
C GLU A 93 -14.61 -26.24 -15.28
N ALA A 94 -15.19 -25.24 -14.63
CA ALA A 94 -14.78 -24.69 -13.35
C ALA A 94 -15.80 -25.09 -12.27
N PHE A 95 -15.33 -25.52 -11.10
CA PHE A 95 -16.17 -25.86 -9.96
C PHE A 95 -15.58 -25.32 -8.66
N GLY A 96 -16.44 -25.00 -7.69
CA GLY A 96 -16.00 -24.48 -6.40
C GLY A 96 -15.82 -25.54 -5.34
N GLU A 97 -14.96 -25.25 -4.38
CA GLU A 97 -14.67 -26.12 -3.24
C GLU A 97 -14.69 -25.31 -1.94
N ALA A 98 -15.23 -25.90 -0.86
CA ALA A 98 -15.13 -25.33 0.48
C ALA A 98 -13.99 -26.01 1.24
N ILE A 99 -12.99 -25.23 1.63
CA ILE A 99 -11.76 -25.72 2.26
C ILE A 99 -11.73 -25.21 3.69
N THR A 100 -11.78 -26.14 4.66
CA THR A 100 -11.62 -25.79 6.08
C THR A 100 -10.15 -25.75 6.45
N GLU A 101 -9.66 -24.57 6.78
CA GLU A 101 -8.31 -24.31 7.28
C GLU A 101 -8.29 -24.37 8.81
N ARG A 102 -7.19 -24.83 9.40
CA ARG A 102 -6.97 -24.77 10.85
C ARG A 102 -5.91 -23.71 11.15
N ILE A 103 -6.25 -22.79 12.03
CA ILE A 103 -5.34 -21.73 12.47
C ILE A 103 -5.11 -21.94 13.96
N THR A 104 -3.86 -22.18 14.33
CA THR A 104 -3.45 -22.36 15.72
C THR A 104 -2.58 -21.20 16.17
N VAL A 105 -2.97 -20.55 17.26
CA VAL A 105 -2.21 -19.49 17.91
C VAL A 105 -1.87 -19.93 19.34
N GLY A 106 -0.60 -19.84 19.69
CA GLY A 106 -0.10 -20.17 21.03
C GLY A 106 0.91 -19.13 21.52
N PRO A 107 1.33 -19.21 22.79
CA PRO A 107 2.41 -18.36 23.30
C PRO A 107 3.74 -18.67 22.60
N SER A 108 4.57 -17.66 22.43
CA SER A 108 5.97 -17.80 22.04
C SER A 108 6.89 -17.69 23.25
N ASP A 109 7.81 -18.66 23.36
CA ASP A 109 8.85 -18.67 24.40
C ASP A 109 10.18 -18.05 23.91
N THR A 110 10.29 -17.71 22.62
CA THR A 110 11.55 -17.26 22.00
C THR A 110 11.65 -15.74 21.89
N GLY A 111 10.52 -15.03 21.86
CA GLY A 111 10.48 -13.60 21.52
C GLY A 111 10.83 -13.32 20.06
N GLU A 112 10.84 -14.34 19.20
CA GLU A 112 11.04 -14.20 17.75
C GLU A 112 9.69 -14.34 17.03
N LEU A 113 9.46 -13.51 16.01
CA LEU A 113 8.28 -13.66 15.15
C LEU A 113 8.38 -14.97 14.36
N LYS A 114 7.43 -15.88 14.56
CA LYS A 114 7.40 -17.19 13.91
C LYS A 114 6.00 -17.52 13.37
N VAL A 115 5.97 -17.77 12.06
CA VAL A 115 4.79 -18.25 11.34
C VAL A 115 5.14 -19.58 10.68
N SER A 116 4.31 -20.59 10.89
CA SER A 116 4.50 -21.94 10.38
C SER A 116 3.35 -22.30 9.43
N PHE A 117 3.69 -22.83 8.25
CA PHE A 117 2.72 -23.36 7.30
C PHE A 117 2.91 -24.87 7.22
N ALA A 118 1.89 -25.64 7.59
CA ALA A 118 1.96 -27.09 7.62
C ALA A 118 1.49 -27.67 6.29
N GLU A 119 2.33 -28.40 5.57
CA GLU A 119 1.92 -29.09 4.33
C GLU A 119 1.50 -30.54 4.60
N SER A 120 0.36 -30.94 4.04
CA SER A 120 -0.08 -32.34 4.01
C SER A 120 0.26 -33.05 2.69
N GLU A 121 0.50 -32.29 1.62
CA GLU A 121 0.94 -32.76 0.30
C GLU A 121 2.14 -31.92 -0.17
N VAL A 122 3.14 -32.56 -0.79
CA VAL A 122 4.35 -31.87 -1.27
C VAL A 122 3.97 -30.83 -2.33
N GLY A 123 4.22 -29.55 -2.03
CA GLY A 123 3.85 -28.44 -2.91
C GLY A 123 2.33 -28.28 -3.02
N GLY A 124 1.59 -28.68 -1.99
CA GLY A 124 0.14 -28.51 -1.87
C GLY A 124 -0.29 -27.11 -1.43
N ILE A 125 0.65 -26.28 -1.00
CA ILE A 125 0.46 -24.88 -0.66
C ILE A 125 1.21 -24.03 -1.68
N GLY A 126 0.59 -22.97 -2.18
CA GLY A 126 1.26 -21.97 -3.01
C GLY A 126 1.55 -20.65 -2.29
N ASP A 127 2.31 -19.78 -2.96
CA ASP A 127 2.85 -18.55 -2.38
C ASP A 127 1.77 -17.52 -2.04
N MET A 128 0.61 -17.58 -2.70
CA MET A 128 -0.47 -16.63 -2.39
C MET A 128 -1.18 -17.00 -1.09
N TRP A 129 -1.30 -18.28 -0.78
CA TRP A 129 -1.88 -18.72 0.48
C TRP A 129 -0.94 -18.44 1.67
N THR A 130 0.37 -18.63 1.50
CA THR A 130 1.34 -18.25 2.55
C THR A 130 1.34 -16.74 2.78
N SER A 131 1.22 -15.95 1.71
CA SER A 131 1.07 -14.50 1.80
C SER A 131 -0.18 -14.06 2.55
N ALA A 132 -1.33 -14.70 2.31
CA ALA A 132 -2.54 -14.46 3.08
C ALA A 132 -2.33 -14.70 4.59
N GLY A 133 -1.56 -15.72 4.99
CA GLY A 133 -1.21 -15.96 6.38
C GLY A 133 -0.30 -14.89 6.99
N TRP A 134 0.72 -14.42 6.27
CA TRP A 134 1.58 -13.32 6.74
C TRP A 134 0.82 -12.01 6.90
N THR A 135 -0.01 -11.67 5.91
CA THR A 135 -0.89 -10.49 5.96
C THR A 135 -1.90 -10.60 7.10
N ALA A 136 -2.47 -11.78 7.33
CA ALA A 136 -3.38 -12.03 8.46
C ALA A 136 -2.71 -11.78 9.81
N VAL A 137 -1.45 -12.21 9.99
CA VAL A 137 -0.68 -11.91 11.21
C VAL A 137 -0.43 -10.41 11.34
N ALA A 138 0.05 -9.75 10.28
CA ALA A 138 0.35 -8.31 10.31
C ALA A 138 -0.88 -7.46 10.67
N LEU A 139 -1.99 -7.68 9.97
CA LEU A 139 -3.24 -6.95 10.22
C LEU A 139 -3.83 -7.27 11.60
N SER A 140 -3.82 -8.53 12.02
CA SER A 140 -4.31 -8.89 13.36
C SER A 140 -3.49 -8.24 14.47
N SER A 141 -2.17 -8.12 14.28
CA SER A 141 -1.30 -7.42 15.23
C SER A 141 -1.60 -5.94 15.32
N LEU A 142 -1.82 -5.27 14.18
CA LEU A 142 -2.19 -3.86 14.11
C LEU A 142 -3.57 -3.63 14.74
N PHE A 143 -4.58 -4.41 14.36
CA PHE A 143 -5.96 -4.27 14.85
C PHE A 143 -6.11 -4.50 16.35
N LEU A 144 -5.25 -5.34 16.93
CA LEU A 144 -5.29 -5.68 18.35
C LEU A 144 -4.25 -4.93 19.19
N GLY A 145 -3.36 -4.13 18.59
CA GLY A 145 -2.32 -3.46 19.38
C GLY A 145 -1.30 -4.42 20.01
N ILE A 146 -1.09 -5.63 19.46
CA ILE A 146 -0.26 -6.67 20.08
C ILE A 146 1.12 -6.79 19.43
N ASP A 147 2.12 -7.24 20.19
CA ASP A 147 3.41 -7.66 19.65
C ASP A 147 3.30 -9.11 19.14
N PRO A 148 3.39 -9.38 17.83
CA PRO A 148 3.26 -10.73 17.29
C PRO A 148 4.40 -11.67 17.71
N ARG A 149 5.53 -11.16 18.21
CA ARG A 149 6.63 -11.98 18.72
C ARG A 149 6.27 -12.74 20.00
N GLN A 150 5.18 -12.33 20.67
CA GLN A 150 4.63 -13.04 21.83
C GLN A 150 3.82 -14.29 21.46
N TYR A 151 3.65 -14.55 20.15
CA TYR A 151 2.79 -15.60 19.63
C TYR A 151 3.52 -16.51 18.64
N GLU A 152 3.15 -17.78 18.62
CA GLU A 152 3.43 -18.69 17.51
C GLU A 152 2.16 -18.89 16.68
N PHE A 153 2.26 -18.66 15.38
CA PHE A 153 1.16 -18.85 14.43
C PHE A 153 1.41 -20.09 13.59
N THR A 154 0.43 -21.00 13.53
CA THR A 154 0.48 -22.17 12.66
C THR A 154 -0.77 -22.22 11.79
N PHE A 155 -0.56 -22.28 10.48
CA PHE A 155 -1.58 -22.41 9.47
C PHE A 155 -1.52 -23.80 8.86
N GLU A 156 -2.62 -24.54 8.95
CA GLU A 156 -2.77 -25.84 8.30
C GLU A 156 -3.84 -25.69 7.21
N PRO A 157 -3.47 -25.87 5.92
CA PRO A 157 -4.44 -25.92 4.85
C PRO A 157 -5.33 -27.14 5.09
N GLY A 158 -6.59 -27.05 4.65
CA GLY A 158 -7.47 -28.21 4.61
C GLY A 158 -6.95 -29.29 3.65
N SER A 159 -7.84 -30.16 3.17
CA SER A 159 -7.49 -31.11 2.12
C SER A 159 -7.38 -30.43 0.75
N GLY A 160 -6.39 -30.81 -0.04
CA GLY A 160 -6.25 -30.40 -1.44
C GLY A 160 -5.06 -29.47 -1.69
N ARG A 161 -4.88 -29.08 -2.95
CA ARG A 161 -3.93 -28.02 -3.33
C ARG A 161 -4.65 -26.69 -3.17
N ILE A 162 -4.12 -25.79 -2.34
CA ILE A 162 -4.70 -24.48 -2.10
C ILE A 162 -3.73 -23.37 -2.51
N ASP A 163 -4.23 -22.43 -3.29
CA ASP A 163 -3.51 -21.21 -3.62
C ASP A 163 -4.49 -20.12 -4.05
N GLY A 164 -4.19 -18.87 -3.66
CA GLY A 164 -4.95 -17.69 -4.05
C GLY A 164 -5.21 -16.70 -2.91
N PRO A 165 -5.18 -15.37 -3.15
CA PRO A 165 -5.37 -14.35 -2.12
C PRO A 165 -6.81 -14.27 -1.60
N SER A 166 -7.76 -14.97 -2.23
CA SER A 166 -9.19 -14.90 -1.90
C SER A 166 -9.59 -15.48 -0.53
N ALA A 167 -8.64 -16.09 0.19
CA ALA A 167 -8.81 -16.53 1.58
C ALA A 167 -8.36 -15.47 2.60
N GLY A 168 -7.69 -14.37 2.19
CA GLY A 168 -7.08 -13.41 3.11
C GLY A 168 -8.01 -12.86 4.19
N GLY A 169 -9.26 -12.53 3.84
CA GLY A 169 -10.25 -12.05 4.82
C GLY A 169 -10.59 -13.09 5.89
N ILE A 170 -10.87 -14.33 5.48
CA ILE A 170 -11.28 -15.40 6.39
C ILE A 170 -10.11 -15.93 7.23
N THR A 171 -8.90 -15.98 6.66
CA THR A 171 -7.67 -16.31 7.38
C THR A 171 -7.37 -15.28 8.47
N THR A 172 -7.58 -13.99 8.19
CA THR A 172 -7.43 -12.91 9.18
C THR A 172 -8.44 -13.05 10.33
N ILE A 173 -9.70 -13.36 10.02
CA ILE A 173 -10.72 -13.62 11.04
C ILE A 173 -10.35 -14.80 11.92
N GLY A 174 -9.79 -15.86 11.35
CA GLY A 174 -9.33 -17.03 12.10
C GLY A 174 -8.19 -16.72 13.07
N VAL A 175 -7.22 -15.88 12.66
CA VAL A 175 -6.15 -15.40 13.56
C VAL A 175 -6.73 -14.55 14.69
N LEU A 176 -7.59 -13.58 14.37
CA LEU A 176 -8.28 -12.74 15.35
C LEU A 176 -9.09 -13.58 16.35
N ALA A 177 -9.87 -14.55 15.89
CA ALA A 177 -10.67 -15.42 16.73
C ALA A 177 -9.80 -16.31 17.64
N ALA A 178 -8.69 -16.83 17.11
CA ALA A 178 -7.75 -17.62 17.90
C ALA A 178 -7.10 -16.81 19.02
N ILE A 179 -6.75 -15.54 18.78
CA ILE A 179 -6.19 -14.63 19.79
C ILE A 179 -7.24 -14.20 20.82
N LEU A 180 -8.44 -13.83 20.36
CA LEU A 180 -9.49 -13.29 21.23
C LEU A 180 -10.25 -14.39 21.99
N GLY A 181 -10.04 -15.64 21.63
CA GLY A 181 -10.69 -16.75 22.29
C GLY A 181 -12.13 -16.96 21.84
N ASP A 182 -12.43 -16.62 20.59
CA ASP A 182 -13.76 -16.76 19.99
C ASP A 182 -13.86 -18.00 19.11
N ASP A 183 -15.07 -18.54 19.01
CA ASP A 183 -15.39 -19.64 18.12
C ASP A 183 -15.95 -19.10 16.80
N VAL A 184 -15.54 -19.69 15.68
CA VAL A 184 -16.07 -19.37 14.36
C VAL A 184 -17.14 -20.39 13.99
N ARG A 185 -18.29 -19.93 13.51
CA ARG A 185 -19.42 -20.82 13.17
C ARG A 185 -19.06 -21.78 12.03
N GLU A 186 -19.27 -23.08 12.26
CA GLU A 186 -18.93 -24.14 11.30
C GLU A 186 -19.85 -24.17 10.07
N ASP A 187 -21.06 -23.60 10.15
CA ASP A 187 -22.04 -23.58 9.06
C ASP A 187 -21.82 -22.43 8.06
N ALA A 188 -20.83 -21.56 8.29
CA ALA A 188 -20.47 -20.48 7.39
C ALA A 188 -19.20 -20.78 6.57
N ALA A 189 -19.07 -20.09 5.44
CA ALA A 189 -17.85 -19.96 4.68
C ALA A 189 -17.69 -18.52 4.18
N MET A 190 -16.49 -18.16 3.73
CA MET A 190 -16.21 -16.81 3.24
C MET A 190 -15.23 -16.82 2.08
N THR A 191 -15.37 -15.85 1.18
CA THR A 191 -14.34 -15.48 0.20
C THR A 191 -14.18 -13.97 0.14
N GLY A 192 -12.97 -13.52 -0.12
CA GLY A 192 -12.62 -12.11 -0.21
C GLY A 192 -11.13 -11.91 0.04
N ALA A 193 -10.47 -11.12 -0.80
CA ALA A 193 -9.13 -10.65 -0.49
C ALA A 193 -9.19 -9.71 0.72
N ILE A 194 -8.08 -9.53 1.43
CA ILE A 194 -7.99 -8.50 2.48
C ILE A 194 -7.05 -7.40 2.02
N ASN A 195 -7.52 -6.17 2.12
CA ASN A 195 -6.75 -4.97 1.81
C ASN A 195 -6.01 -4.48 3.08
N PRO A 196 -4.95 -3.65 2.95
CA PRO A 196 -4.14 -3.24 4.08
C PRO A 196 -4.87 -2.39 5.12
N ASP A 197 -6.05 -1.85 4.81
CA ASP A 197 -6.92 -1.08 5.70
C ASP A 197 -7.99 -1.95 6.42
N GLY A 198 -7.97 -3.27 6.19
CA GLY A 198 -8.95 -4.23 6.72
C GLY A 198 -10.25 -4.34 5.93
N THR A 199 -10.37 -3.67 4.77
CA THR A 199 -11.52 -3.83 3.87
C THR A 199 -11.44 -5.16 3.09
N ILE A 200 -12.61 -5.68 2.69
CA ILE A 200 -12.73 -6.94 1.95
C ILE A 200 -12.74 -6.68 0.44
N GLY A 201 -11.67 -7.12 -0.23
CA GLY A 201 -11.42 -6.92 -1.66
C GLY A 201 -12.10 -7.94 -2.57
N SER A 202 -12.24 -7.56 -3.84
CA SER A 202 -12.89 -8.37 -4.89
C SER A 202 -12.08 -9.63 -5.25
N VAL A 203 -12.77 -10.69 -5.68
CA VAL A 203 -12.19 -12.01 -6.01
C VAL A 203 -12.90 -12.64 -7.21
N GLY A 204 -12.28 -13.61 -7.90
CA GLY A 204 -12.91 -14.31 -9.02
C GLY A 204 -13.73 -15.55 -8.63
N GLY A 205 -14.68 -15.92 -9.48
CA GLY A 205 -15.39 -17.20 -9.46
C GLY A 205 -16.38 -17.37 -8.29
N ILE A 206 -16.99 -16.29 -7.83
CA ILE A 206 -17.94 -16.30 -6.70
C ILE A 206 -19.13 -17.26 -6.96
N PRO A 207 -19.73 -17.37 -8.16
CA PRO A 207 -20.84 -18.30 -8.39
C PRO A 207 -20.45 -19.76 -8.11
N GLN A 208 -19.30 -20.20 -8.63
CA GLN A 208 -18.74 -21.53 -8.37
C GLN A 208 -18.44 -21.73 -6.89
N LYS A 209 -17.85 -20.74 -6.22
CA LYS A 209 -17.57 -20.79 -4.78
C LYS A 209 -18.83 -21.01 -3.93
N ILE A 210 -19.93 -20.33 -4.27
CA ILE A 210 -21.23 -20.50 -3.58
C ILE A 210 -21.79 -21.90 -3.83
N GLU A 211 -21.66 -22.44 -5.05
CA GLU A 211 -22.03 -23.83 -5.35
C GLU A 211 -21.25 -24.82 -4.48
N GLY A 212 -19.92 -24.66 -4.41
CA GLY A 212 -19.06 -25.50 -3.55
C GLY A 212 -19.42 -25.39 -2.07
N ALA A 213 -19.78 -24.20 -1.59
CA ALA A 213 -20.27 -23.99 -0.23
C ALA A 213 -21.59 -24.74 0.02
N ALA A 214 -22.54 -24.64 -0.92
CA ALA A 214 -23.83 -25.33 -0.85
C ALA A 214 -23.65 -26.86 -0.82
N GLU A 215 -22.76 -27.40 -1.67
CA GLU A 215 -22.43 -28.82 -1.71
C GLU A 215 -21.77 -29.31 -0.42
N ALA A 216 -20.93 -28.47 0.19
CA ALA A 216 -20.34 -28.71 1.50
C ALA A 216 -21.32 -28.52 2.68
N GLY A 217 -22.58 -28.15 2.40
CA GLY A 217 -23.63 -28.00 3.40
C GLY A 217 -23.54 -26.70 4.22
N LYS A 218 -22.83 -25.69 3.73
CA LYS A 218 -22.78 -24.36 4.35
C LYS A 218 -24.12 -23.65 4.13
N THR A 219 -24.57 -22.94 5.15
CA THR A 219 -25.85 -22.22 5.16
C THR A 219 -25.65 -20.71 4.98
N LEU A 220 -24.48 -20.20 5.34
CA LEU A 220 -24.08 -18.80 5.19
C LEU A 220 -22.79 -18.69 4.39
N VAL A 221 -22.75 -17.79 3.40
CA VAL A 221 -21.54 -17.43 2.66
C VAL A 221 -21.34 -15.92 2.71
N LEU A 222 -20.20 -15.50 3.25
CA LEU A 222 -19.79 -14.10 3.21
C LEU A 222 -19.02 -13.81 1.91
N VAL A 223 -19.39 -12.73 1.22
CA VAL A 223 -18.76 -12.28 -0.03
C VAL A 223 -18.40 -10.80 0.04
N PRO A 224 -17.49 -10.28 -0.81
CA PRO A 224 -17.15 -8.85 -0.80
C PRO A 224 -18.39 -7.98 -1.13
N ALA A 225 -18.68 -6.98 -0.29
CA ALA A 225 -19.80 -6.05 -0.49
C ALA A 225 -19.71 -5.27 -1.81
N ILE A 226 -18.48 -5.00 -2.24
CA ILE A 226 -18.15 -4.29 -3.49
C ILE A 226 -18.36 -5.15 -4.75
N GLN A 227 -18.84 -6.40 -4.61
CA GLN A 227 -18.92 -7.37 -5.71
C GLN A 227 -20.20 -8.22 -5.68
N ARG A 228 -21.37 -7.57 -5.82
CA ARG A 228 -22.66 -8.27 -5.94
C ARG A 228 -22.83 -9.08 -7.24
N PHE A 229 -22.15 -8.68 -8.30
CA PHE A 229 -22.16 -9.40 -9.57
C PHE A 229 -20.77 -9.95 -9.85
N ASP A 230 -20.72 -11.21 -10.29
CA ASP A 230 -19.49 -11.83 -10.77
C ASP A 230 -19.80 -12.72 -11.99
N VAL A 231 -18.77 -13.11 -12.72
CA VAL A 231 -18.90 -13.93 -13.92
C VAL A 231 -18.93 -15.40 -13.53
N ASP A 232 -19.92 -16.13 -14.03
CA ASP A 232 -19.90 -17.59 -14.03
C ASP A 232 -18.86 -18.06 -15.04
N LEU A 233 -17.82 -18.73 -14.55
CA LEU A 233 -16.67 -19.16 -15.34
C LEU A 233 -17.04 -20.21 -16.41
N ASN A 234 -18.14 -20.95 -16.23
CA ASN A 234 -18.59 -21.95 -17.19
C ASN A 234 -19.40 -21.37 -18.36
N THR A 235 -20.14 -20.28 -18.11
CA THR A 235 -21.04 -19.68 -19.11
C THR A 235 -20.55 -18.32 -19.62
N GLY A 236 -19.60 -17.69 -18.94
CA GLY A 236 -19.15 -16.34 -19.19
C GLY A 236 -20.24 -15.28 -18.98
N GLN A 237 -21.32 -15.61 -18.27
CA GLN A 237 -22.45 -14.69 -18.03
C GLN A 237 -22.35 -14.06 -16.63
N PRO A 238 -22.80 -12.80 -16.47
CA PRO A 238 -22.88 -12.18 -15.15
C PRO A 238 -23.99 -12.83 -14.31
N VAL A 239 -23.69 -13.06 -13.03
CA VAL A 239 -24.58 -13.65 -12.04
C VAL A 239 -24.71 -12.71 -10.84
N ASP A 240 -25.94 -12.45 -10.38
CA ASP A 240 -26.18 -11.83 -9.07
C ASP A 240 -25.95 -12.91 -8.00
N VAL A 241 -24.86 -12.77 -7.23
CA VAL A 241 -24.40 -13.83 -6.33
C VAL A 241 -25.34 -14.03 -5.14
N VAL A 242 -26.10 -13.00 -4.75
CA VAL A 242 -27.08 -13.08 -3.65
C VAL A 242 -28.32 -13.85 -4.09
N GLU A 243 -28.82 -13.55 -5.30
CA GLU A 243 -29.91 -14.33 -5.88
C GLU A 243 -29.47 -15.78 -6.15
N TRP A 244 -28.24 -15.96 -6.63
CA TRP A 244 -27.66 -17.29 -6.89
C TRP A 244 -27.64 -18.16 -5.64
N GLY A 245 -27.08 -17.67 -4.52
CA GLY A 245 -27.10 -18.39 -3.25
C GLY A 245 -28.50 -18.77 -2.80
N THR A 246 -29.48 -17.88 -2.96
CA THR A 246 -30.89 -18.16 -2.63
C THR A 246 -31.43 -19.36 -3.41
N THR A 247 -31.06 -19.51 -4.69
CA THR A 247 -31.49 -20.67 -5.50
C THR A 247 -30.87 -21.99 -5.05
N LEU A 248 -29.71 -21.93 -4.39
CA LEU A 248 -28.96 -23.07 -3.85
C LEU A 248 -29.30 -23.37 -2.39
N GLY A 249 -30.12 -22.53 -1.74
CA GLY A 249 -30.47 -22.66 -0.33
C GLY A 249 -29.39 -22.15 0.63
N VAL A 250 -28.51 -21.27 0.15
CA VAL A 250 -27.43 -20.61 0.91
C VAL A 250 -27.76 -19.14 1.08
N GLU A 251 -27.68 -18.63 2.30
CA GLU A 251 -27.72 -17.20 2.59
C GLU A 251 -26.37 -16.59 2.20
N VAL A 252 -26.39 -15.58 1.33
CA VAL A 252 -25.18 -14.88 0.89
C VAL A 252 -25.23 -13.46 1.44
N GLU A 253 -24.31 -13.15 2.34
CA GLU A 253 -24.25 -11.85 3.01
C GLU A 253 -23.02 -11.07 2.52
N PRO A 254 -23.22 -9.93 1.84
CA PRO A 254 -22.11 -9.08 1.43
C PRO A 254 -21.50 -8.34 2.62
N VAL A 255 -20.18 -8.33 2.76
CA VAL A 255 -19.45 -7.68 3.86
C VAL A 255 -18.35 -6.75 3.35
N SER A 256 -18.18 -5.60 3.99
CA SER A 256 -17.23 -4.56 3.57
C SER A 256 -15.90 -4.60 4.30
N THR A 257 -15.88 -5.06 5.55
CA THR A 257 -14.71 -5.01 6.44
C THR A 257 -14.51 -6.30 7.22
N VAL A 258 -13.28 -6.53 7.65
CA VAL A 258 -12.93 -7.63 8.56
C VAL A 258 -13.76 -7.62 9.85
N TYR A 259 -14.12 -6.44 10.36
CA TYR A 259 -14.88 -6.31 11.59
C TYR A 259 -16.34 -6.77 11.45
N GLU A 260 -17.00 -6.44 10.34
CA GLU A 260 -18.36 -6.91 10.04
C GLU A 260 -18.37 -8.42 9.83
N ALA A 261 -17.40 -8.91 9.06
CA ALA A 261 -17.24 -10.34 8.81
C ALA A 261 -16.94 -11.11 10.11
N TYR A 262 -16.09 -10.58 10.98
CA TYR A 262 -15.80 -11.15 12.30
C TYR A 262 -17.08 -11.29 13.13
N GLU A 263 -17.86 -10.23 13.28
CA GLU A 263 -19.10 -10.23 14.07
C GLU A 263 -20.12 -11.23 13.54
N LEU A 264 -20.30 -11.33 12.22
CA LEU A 264 -21.21 -12.30 11.60
C LEU A 264 -20.75 -13.76 11.78
N LEU A 265 -19.45 -14.00 11.86
CA LEU A 265 -18.86 -15.34 11.95
C LEU A 265 -18.68 -15.84 13.38
N THR A 266 -18.41 -14.95 14.34
CA THR A 266 -18.18 -15.31 15.75
C THR A 266 -19.38 -15.00 16.64
N GLY A 267 -20.25 -14.07 16.22
CA GLY A 267 -21.32 -13.53 17.04
C GLY A 267 -20.86 -12.48 18.07
N ASN A 268 -19.56 -12.14 18.07
CA ASN A 268 -18.97 -11.15 18.97
C ASN A 268 -18.40 -9.98 18.16
N PRO A 269 -18.55 -8.73 18.62
CA PRO A 269 -17.92 -7.60 17.95
C PRO A 269 -16.40 -7.68 18.11
N LEU A 270 -15.66 -7.48 17.02
CA LEU A 270 -14.22 -7.29 17.10
C LEU A 270 -13.95 -5.99 17.89
N PRO A 271 -13.06 -5.96 18.90
CA PRO A 271 -12.78 -4.76 19.67
C PRO A 271 -12.41 -3.60 18.75
N ARG A 272 -13.15 -2.49 18.88
CA ARG A 272 -12.89 -1.24 18.17
C ARG A 272 -12.71 -0.14 19.20
N PRO A 273 -11.58 0.57 19.22
CA PRO A 273 -11.49 1.78 20.00
C PRO A 273 -12.51 2.79 19.46
N THR A 274 -12.93 3.73 20.30
CA THR A 274 -13.78 4.84 19.86
C THR A 274 -13.02 6.13 20.03
N GLY A 275 -12.87 6.87 18.93
CA GLY A 275 -12.18 8.15 18.93
C GLY A 275 -13.14 9.33 18.93
N THR A 276 -12.66 10.47 19.40
CA THR A 276 -13.33 11.78 19.25
C THR A 276 -12.45 12.79 18.52
N GLY A 277 -11.40 12.30 17.85
CA GLY A 277 -10.42 13.11 17.13
C GLY A 277 -11.02 13.81 15.91
N SER A 278 -10.17 14.54 15.20
CA SER A 278 -10.57 15.35 14.05
C SER A 278 -9.69 15.01 12.85
N ALA A 279 -10.32 14.69 11.71
CA ALA A 279 -9.65 14.54 10.43
C ALA A 279 -9.34 15.89 9.75
N GLN A 280 -8.92 16.90 10.52
CA GLN A 280 -8.59 18.23 10.02
C GLN A 280 -7.19 18.62 10.47
N LEU A 281 -6.43 19.24 9.57
CA LEU A 281 -5.08 19.69 9.88
C LEU A 281 -5.07 20.64 11.09
N PRO A 282 -4.18 20.41 12.07
CA PRO A 282 -3.90 21.39 13.11
C PRO A 282 -3.46 22.74 12.51
N PRO A 283 -3.80 23.89 13.12
CA PRO A 283 -3.45 25.20 12.55
C PRO A 283 -1.96 25.39 12.25
N ASP A 284 -1.08 24.85 13.08
CA ASP A 284 0.37 24.94 12.88
C ASP A 284 0.85 24.05 11.73
N ALA A 285 0.27 22.85 11.57
CA ALA A 285 0.53 21.97 10.42
C ALA A 285 0.05 22.61 9.12
N PHE A 286 -1.17 23.15 9.12
CA PHE A 286 -1.72 23.92 8.01
C PHE A 286 -0.78 25.07 7.58
N ASN A 287 -0.29 25.85 8.55
CA ASN A 287 0.60 26.98 8.27
C ASN A 287 1.96 26.52 7.69
N LYS A 288 2.50 25.41 8.19
CA LYS A 288 3.75 24.82 7.66
C LYS A 288 3.57 24.33 6.23
N LEU A 289 2.54 23.52 5.96
CA LEU A 289 2.22 23.03 4.61
C LEU A 289 2.00 24.19 3.63
N LYS A 290 1.24 25.21 4.04
CA LYS A 290 1.06 26.42 3.23
C LYS A 290 2.39 27.15 2.92
N ALA A 291 3.28 27.24 3.90
CA ALA A 291 4.59 27.87 3.70
C ALA A 291 5.44 27.05 2.72
N SER A 292 5.46 25.71 2.86
CA SER A 292 6.13 24.80 1.92
C SER A 292 5.55 24.91 0.51
N ALA A 293 4.22 24.95 0.36
CA ALA A 293 3.57 25.17 -0.94
C ALA A 293 4.06 26.48 -1.60
N THR A 294 4.14 27.56 -0.83
CA THR A 294 4.61 28.87 -1.32
C THR A 294 6.07 28.82 -1.76
N GLU A 295 6.92 28.10 -1.03
CA GLU A 295 8.34 27.90 -1.40
C GLU A 295 8.47 27.15 -2.73
N TRP A 296 7.70 26.08 -2.90
CA TRP A 296 7.72 25.25 -4.09
C TRP A 296 7.15 25.95 -5.33
N ILE A 297 6.10 26.76 -5.18
CA ILE A 297 5.66 27.67 -6.25
C ILE A 297 6.78 28.63 -6.66
N GLY A 298 7.55 29.16 -5.70
CA GLY A 298 8.73 29.98 -6.01
C GLY A 298 9.80 29.24 -6.81
N ARG A 299 10.02 27.94 -6.53
CA ARG A 299 10.92 27.08 -7.32
C ARG A 299 10.39 26.85 -8.74
N TYR A 300 9.12 26.49 -8.87
CA TYR A 300 8.42 26.38 -10.16
C TYR A 300 8.56 27.68 -10.99
N GLU A 301 8.23 28.84 -10.41
CA GLU A 301 8.33 30.13 -11.12
C GLU A 301 9.76 30.41 -11.57
N ALA A 302 10.76 30.09 -10.74
CA ALA A 302 12.16 30.23 -11.10
C ALA A 302 12.55 29.30 -12.25
N ALA A 303 12.04 28.06 -12.26
CA ALA A 303 12.27 27.09 -13.33
C ALA A 303 11.63 27.53 -14.64
N VAL A 304 10.35 27.95 -14.63
CA VAL A 304 9.65 28.50 -15.80
C VAL A 304 10.39 29.71 -16.37
N ASN A 305 10.84 30.63 -15.51
CA ASN A 305 11.60 31.80 -15.98
C ASN A 305 12.92 31.41 -16.67
N ARG A 306 13.59 30.35 -16.20
CA ARG A 306 14.78 29.81 -16.88
C ARG A 306 14.39 29.18 -18.21
N PHE A 307 13.31 28.39 -18.24
CA PHE A 307 12.81 27.71 -19.43
C PHE A 307 12.47 28.70 -20.54
N LEU A 308 11.71 29.75 -20.22
CA LEU A 308 11.35 30.81 -21.16
C LEU A 308 12.55 31.62 -21.68
N ALA A 309 13.68 31.58 -20.97
CA ALA A 309 14.92 32.23 -21.38
C ALA A 309 15.82 31.34 -22.24
N LEU A 310 15.49 30.05 -22.42
CA LEU A 310 16.26 29.12 -23.23
C LEU A 310 16.18 29.51 -24.72
N PRO A 311 17.29 29.37 -25.47
CA PRO A 311 17.30 29.65 -26.91
C PRO A 311 16.56 28.59 -27.73
N ASP A 312 16.47 27.36 -27.23
CA ASP A 312 15.76 26.23 -27.81
C ASP A 312 15.24 25.33 -26.67
N THR A 313 14.01 24.85 -26.81
CA THR A 313 13.31 24.02 -25.83
C THR A 313 13.34 22.55 -26.22
N PHE A 314 13.85 22.20 -27.42
CA PHE A 314 13.92 20.83 -27.92
C PHE A 314 12.58 20.07 -27.91
N GLY A 315 11.45 20.78 -27.91
CA GLY A 315 10.11 20.21 -27.91
C GLY A 315 9.48 19.99 -26.54
N PHE A 316 10.18 20.31 -25.44
CA PHE A 316 9.67 20.14 -24.06
C PHE A 316 8.65 21.22 -23.62
N ASP A 317 8.05 21.93 -24.58
CA ASP A 317 7.04 22.96 -24.30
C ASP A 317 5.74 22.37 -23.74
N GLU A 318 5.36 21.18 -24.21
CA GLU A 318 4.17 20.46 -23.71
C GLU A 318 4.41 19.97 -22.28
N ASP A 319 5.60 19.45 -21.97
CA ASP A 319 5.95 18.99 -20.63
C ASP A 319 5.95 20.12 -19.59
N MET A 320 6.41 21.33 -19.98
CA MET A 320 6.32 22.52 -19.12
C MET A 320 4.87 22.96 -18.87
N PHE A 321 3.95 22.69 -19.79
CA PHE A 321 2.53 23.00 -19.60
C PHE A 321 1.90 22.18 -18.47
N ILE A 322 2.32 20.94 -18.29
CA ILE A 322 1.86 20.11 -17.16
C ILE A 322 2.29 20.73 -15.82
N ALA A 323 3.52 21.24 -15.72
CA ALA A 323 3.96 21.95 -14.53
C ALA A 323 3.12 23.22 -14.25
N ASP A 324 2.68 23.92 -15.31
CA ASP A 324 1.79 25.09 -15.20
C ASP A 324 0.41 24.70 -14.67
N GLU A 325 -0.16 23.60 -15.16
CA GLU A 325 -1.43 23.06 -14.64
C GLU A 325 -1.31 22.71 -13.15
N MET A 326 -0.18 22.15 -12.72
CA MET A 326 0.04 21.81 -11.31
C MET A 326 0.19 23.03 -10.42
N ALA A 327 0.91 24.05 -10.90
CA ALA A 327 1.02 25.31 -10.17
C ALA A 327 -0.36 26.00 -10.05
N PHE A 328 -1.17 25.95 -11.10
CA PHE A 328 -2.53 26.48 -11.09
C PHE A 328 -3.43 25.75 -10.08
N ASP A 329 -3.38 24.41 -10.05
CA ASP A 329 -4.13 23.61 -9.09
C ASP A 329 -3.68 23.85 -7.64
N ALA A 330 -2.37 24.04 -7.42
CA ALA A 330 -1.83 24.43 -6.12
C ALA A 330 -2.38 25.78 -5.64
N ASP A 331 -2.41 26.79 -6.50
CA ASP A 331 -2.97 28.12 -6.19
C ASP A 331 -4.46 28.04 -5.87
N ASN A 332 -5.22 27.23 -6.61
CA ASN A 332 -6.64 26.99 -6.32
C ASN A 332 -6.84 26.33 -4.95
N ALA A 333 -6.09 25.27 -4.66
CA ALA A 333 -6.13 24.58 -3.38
C ALA A 333 -5.78 25.52 -2.20
N LEU A 334 -4.77 26.40 -2.36
CA LEU A 334 -4.46 27.45 -1.38
C LEU A 334 -5.63 28.42 -1.17
N GLY A 335 -6.31 28.79 -2.26
CA GLY A 335 -7.48 29.67 -2.25
C GLY A 335 -8.68 29.06 -1.50
N GLU A 336 -8.83 27.74 -1.56
CA GLU A 336 -9.88 26.98 -0.88
C GLU A 336 -9.51 26.60 0.57
N GLY A 337 -8.24 26.76 0.96
CA GLY A 337 -7.75 26.40 2.29
C GLY A 337 -7.41 24.92 2.43
N LEU A 338 -7.03 24.27 1.34
CA LEU A 338 -6.55 22.89 1.31
C LEU A 338 -5.01 22.88 1.28
N ALA A 339 -4.38 23.07 2.44
CA ALA A 339 -2.92 23.27 2.50
C ALA A 339 -2.11 22.00 2.14
N ALA A 340 -2.60 20.80 2.49
CA ALA A 340 -1.93 19.55 2.10
C ALA A 340 -1.93 19.37 0.58
N VAL A 341 -3.10 19.52 -0.05
CA VAL A 341 -3.27 19.43 -1.51
C VAL A 341 -2.44 20.50 -2.21
N ALA A 342 -2.49 21.74 -1.72
CA ALA A 342 -1.69 22.83 -2.27
C ALA A 342 -0.18 22.55 -2.24
N TYR A 343 0.33 22.03 -1.13
CA TYR A 343 1.73 21.67 -1.02
C TYR A 343 2.09 20.56 -2.00
N GLU A 344 1.29 19.50 -2.07
CA GLU A 344 1.56 18.38 -2.97
C GLU A 344 1.60 18.86 -4.44
N ARG A 345 0.61 19.64 -4.87
CA ARG A 345 0.55 20.18 -6.24
C ARG A 345 1.70 21.15 -6.54
N ALA A 346 2.06 22.00 -5.59
CA ALA A 346 3.18 22.92 -5.74
C ALA A 346 4.52 22.18 -5.84
N PHE A 347 4.70 21.14 -5.01
CA PHE A 347 5.87 20.27 -5.02
C PHE A 347 6.00 19.56 -6.37
N SER A 348 4.92 18.95 -6.86
CA SER A 348 4.84 18.34 -8.19
C SER A 348 5.11 19.35 -9.31
N ALA A 349 4.54 20.56 -9.25
CA ALA A 349 4.80 21.62 -10.23
C ALA A 349 6.28 22.01 -10.29
N GLY A 350 6.90 22.22 -9.13
CA GLY A 350 8.31 22.58 -9.03
C GLY A 350 9.21 21.46 -9.57
N TYR A 351 8.93 20.22 -9.18
CA TYR A 351 9.64 19.04 -9.67
C TYR A 351 9.54 18.88 -11.19
N ILE A 352 8.33 18.89 -11.75
CA ILE A 352 8.13 18.71 -13.19
C ILE A 352 8.85 19.83 -13.95
N ALA A 353 8.72 21.10 -13.53
CA ALA A 353 9.40 22.20 -14.19
C ALA A 353 10.94 22.09 -14.13
N GLU A 354 11.49 21.63 -13.00
CA GLU A 354 12.94 21.40 -12.86
C GLU A 354 13.41 20.18 -13.68
N SER A 355 12.63 19.11 -13.74
CA SER A 355 12.91 17.93 -14.58
C SER A 355 12.86 18.26 -16.06
N VAL A 356 11.93 19.14 -16.50
CA VAL A 356 11.90 19.64 -17.88
C VAL A 356 13.17 20.43 -18.21
N LEU A 357 13.65 21.29 -17.30
CA LEU A 357 14.92 21.97 -17.50
C LEU A 357 16.10 20.99 -17.61
N GLN A 358 16.10 19.94 -16.80
CA GLN A 358 17.12 18.90 -16.86
C GLN A 358 17.05 18.13 -18.18
N ALA A 359 15.86 17.80 -18.68
CA ALA A 359 15.67 17.14 -19.96
C ALA A 359 16.18 18.01 -21.13
N VAL A 360 15.92 19.32 -21.10
CA VAL A 360 16.49 20.26 -22.08
C VAL A 360 18.02 20.29 -21.99
N ALA A 361 18.60 20.31 -20.79
CA ALA A 361 20.05 20.30 -20.61
C ALA A 361 20.69 19.02 -21.17
N LEU A 362 20.08 17.86 -20.95
CA LEU A 362 20.51 16.58 -21.52
C LEU A 362 20.42 16.59 -23.05
N ALA A 363 19.31 17.07 -23.61
CA ALA A 363 19.13 17.21 -25.05
C ALA A 363 20.19 18.14 -25.65
N GLU A 364 20.41 19.32 -25.06
CA GLU A 364 21.43 20.27 -25.50
C GLU A 364 22.83 19.65 -25.46
N ALA A 365 23.18 18.94 -24.37
CA ALA A 365 24.46 18.25 -24.22
C ALA A 365 24.66 17.23 -25.36
N TYR A 366 23.65 16.43 -25.67
CA TYR A 366 23.71 15.48 -26.78
C TYR A 366 23.83 16.17 -28.14
N TYR A 367 23.00 17.17 -28.44
CA TYR A 367 23.00 17.87 -29.74
C TYR A 367 24.30 18.65 -29.99
N MET A 368 24.88 19.25 -28.95
CA MET A 368 26.05 20.13 -29.07
C MET A 368 27.38 19.38 -28.89
N GLY A 369 27.40 18.36 -28.04
CA GLY A 369 28.62 17.65 -27.62
C GLY A 369 28.62 16.15 -27.88
N GLY A 370 27.53 15.57 -28.37
CA GLY A 370 27.38 14.13 -28.61
C GLY A 370 27.27 13.31 -27.32
N VAL A 371 27.39 11.99 -27.46
CA VAL A 371 27.22 11.03 -26.35
C VAL A 371 28.17 11.32 -25.18
N ASP A 372 29.43 11.70 -25.43
CA ASP A 372 30.39 11.99 -24.35
C ASP A 372 29.93 13.15 -23.45
N ALA A 373 29.33 14.19 -24.03
CA ALA A 373 28.81 15.32 -23.28
C ALA A 373 27.52 14.96 -22.53
N LEU A 374 26.64 14.17 -23.15
CA LEU A 374 25.44 13.64 -22.50
C LEU A 374 25.81 12.78 -21.28
N VAL A 375 26.78 11.88 -21.41
CA VAL A 375 27.28 11.06 -20.30
C VAL A 375 27.84 11.92 -19.17
N ALA A 376 28.57 12.98 -19.49
CA ALA A 376 29.08 13.91 -18.47
C ALA A 376 27.96 14.63 -17.71
N GLU A 377 26.87 14.98 -18.41
CA GLU A 377 25.68 15.59 -17.80
C GLU A 377 24.95 14.60 -16.88
N VAL A 378 24.75 13.36 -17.31
CA VAL A 378 24.16 12.30 -16.46
C VAL A 378 25.04 11.97 -15.26
N GLN A 379 26.36 11.97 -15.41
CA GLN A 379 27.29 11.79 -14.28
C GLN A 379 27.16 12.89 -13.21
N ALA A 380 26.67 14.09 -13.55
CA ALA A 380 26.39 15.12 -12.56
C ALA A 380 25.16 14.79 -11.71
N LEU A 381 24.18 14.08 -12.27
CA LEU A 381 22.97 13.63 -11.59
C LEU A 381 23.24 12.52 -10.55
N ALA A 382 24.32 11.77 -10.69
CA ALA A 382 24.78 10.80 -9.69
C ALA A 382 25.08 11.44 -8.31
N SER A 383 25.10 12.77 -8.21
CA SER A 383 25.08 13.47 -6.92
C SER A 383 23.90 13.07 -6.01
N ALA A 384 22.81 12.53 -6.55
CA ALA A 384 21.72 11.91 -5.81
C ALA A 384 22.21 10.86 -4.79
N GLU A 385 23.25 10.08 -5.11
CA GLU A 385 23.85 9.11 -4.18
C GLU A 385 24.42 9.80 -2.94
N THR A 386 25.18 10.89 -3.14
CA THR A 386 25.73 11.67 -2.03
C THR A 386 24.65 12.38 -1.25
N ARG A 387 23.56 12.79 -1.91
CA ARG A 387 22.39 13.39 -1.26
C ARG A 387 21.62 12.38 -0.41
N LEU A 388 21.48 11.14 -0.85
CA LEU A 388 20.85 10.08 -0.05
C LEU A 388 21.60 9.93 1.28
N VAL A 389 22.92 9.79 1.24
CA VAL A 389 23.74 9.69 2.46
C VAL A 389 23.56 10.91 3.37
N ALA A 390 23.55 12.12 2.80
CA ALA A 390 23.34 13.34 3.59
C ALA A 390 21.94 13.43 4.20
N THR A 391 20.91 12.97 3.46
CA THR A 391 19.52 12.92 3.92
C THR A 391 19.38 11.93 5.08
N LEU A 392 19.92 10.72 4.95
CA LEU A 392 19.92 9.73 6.03
C LEU A 392 20.61 10.26 7.29
N GLN A 393 21.77 10.91 7.16
CA GLN A 393 22.45 11.57 8.29
C GLN A 393 21.60 12.68 8.93
N ARG A 394 20.82 13.40 8.13
CA ARG A 394 19.91 14.44 8.62
C ARG A 394 18.76 13.83 9.40
N LEU A 395 18.15 12.76 8.88
CA LEU A 395 17.09 12.00 9.56
C LEU A 395 17.60 11.39 10.87
N GLU A 396 18.80 10.79 10.84
CA GLU A 396 19.45 10.21 12.02
C GLU A 396 19.68 11.22 13.15
N ALA A 397 19.89 12.50 12.79
CA ALA A 397 20.12 13.57 13.76
C ALA A 397 18.83 14.07 14.43
N GLU A 398 17.65 13.72 13.93
CA GLU A 398 16.38 14.14 14.51
C GLU A 398 15.97 13.22 15.66
N SER A 399 15.64 13.79 16.82
CA SER A 399 15.18 13.05 17.99
C SER A 399 13.66 13.18 18.11
N PRO A 400 12.87 12.11 17.89
CA PRO A 400 11.42 12.19 17.98
C PRO A 400 10.99 12.50 19.41
N ARG A 401 10.00 13.39 19.57
CA ARG A 401 9.47 13.79 20.90
C ARG A 401 8.09 13.21 21.19
N SER A 402 7.44 12.65 20.18
CA SER A 402 6.12 12.04 20.29
C SER A 402 5.98 10.83 19.37
N ALA A 403 4.90 10.05 19.55
CA ALA A 403 4.52 9.00 18.62
C ALA A 403 4.22 9.54 17.21
N THR A 404 3.65 10.75 17.11
CA THR A 404 3.46 11.45 15.82
C THR A 404 4.80 11.81 15.17
N ASP A 405 5.79 12.30 15.94
CA ASP A 405 7.13 12.57 15.42
C ASP A 405 7.78 11.29 14.87
N VAL A 406 7.55 10.14 15.52
CA VAL A 406 8.02 8.84 15.01
C VAL A 406 7.42 8.54 13.64
N LEU A 407 6.11 8.73 13.44
CA LEU A 407 5.48 8.48 12.15
C LEU A 407 5.88 9.49 11.06
N ALA A 408 6.14 10.74 11.41
CA ALA A 408 6.69 11.71 10.47
C ALA A 408 8.10 11.31 10.00
N LEU A 409 8.94 10.79 10.91
CA LEU A 409 10.25 10.24 10.55
C LEU A 409 10.11 8.94 9.74
N THR A 410 9.16 8.07 10.10
CA THR A 410 8.84 6.86 9.31
C THR A 410 8.54 7.23 7.87
N ASP A 411 7.69 8.24 7.64
CA ASP A 411 7.33 8.70 6.29
C ASP A 411 8.52 9.34 5.55
N ALA A 412 9.39 10.06 6.27
CA ALA A 412 10.63 10.57 5.69
C ALA A 412 11.58 9.43 5.26
N TYR A 413 11.73 8.39 6.07
CA TYR A 413 12.52 7.21 5.72
C TYR A 413 11.87 6.40 4.58
N SER A 414 10.54 6.33 4.50
CA SER A 414 9.82 5.74 3.35
C SER A 414 10.22 6.42 2.04
N ASN A 415 10.22 7.76 2.01
CA ASN A 415 10.65 8.52 0.84
C ASN A 415 12.15 8.28 0.52
N ALA A 416 13.01 8.25 1.53
CA ALA A 416 14.43 7.92 1.33
C ALA A 416 14.65 6.47 0.81
N ALA A 417 13.78 5.53 1.20
CA ALA A 417 13.80 4.14 0.73
C ALA A 417 13.45 4.05 -0.77
N ILE A 418 12.43 4.80 -1.21
CA ILE A 418 12.07 4.89 -2.65
C ILE A 418 13.23 5.52 -3.44
N ALA A 419 13.82 6.60 -2.93
CA ALA A 419 14.99 7.24 -3.55
C ALA A 419 16.19 6.27 -3.69
N PHE A 420 16.44 5.45 -2.67
CA PHE A 420 17.45 4.40 -2.73
C PHE A 420 17.18 3.40 -3.87
N GLY A 421 15.94 2.92 -3.99
CA GLY A 421 15.54 2.00 -5.07
C GLY A 421 15.82 2.57 -6.47
N LEU A 422 15.46 3.83 -6.70
CA LEU A 422 15.71 4.53 -7.97
C LEU A 422 17.21 4.72 -8.26
N ILE A 423 18.01 4.98 -7.22
CA ILE A 423 19.48 5.05 -7.36
C ILE A 423 20.06 3.67 -7.75
N GLU A 424 19.59 2.59 -7.14
CA GLU A 424 20.05 1.23 -7.47
C GLU A 424 19.61 0.79 -8.87
N GLU A 425 18.43 1.23 -9.32
CA GLU A 425 17.98 1.05 -10.70
C GLU A 425 18.92 1.77 -11.67
N ALA A 426 19.22 3.06 -11.42
CA ALA A 426 20.17 3.84 -12.23
C ALA A 426 21.55 3.14 -12.30
N ASN A 427 22.05 2.63 -11.17
CA ASN A 427 23.30 1.90 -11.08
C ASN A 427 23.28 0.59 -11.90
N THR A 428 22.15 -0.10 -11.90
CA THR A 428 21.93 -1.32 -12.69
C THR A 428 21.96 -1.00 -14.19
N PHE A 429 21.28 0.06 -14.64
CA PHE A 429 21.34 0.49 -16.03
C PHE A 429 22.73 0.97 -16.46
N ILE A 430 23.48 1.64 -15.59
CA ILE A 430 24.89 2.00 -15.84
C ILE A 430 25.74 0.75 -16.05
N GLN A 431 25.57 -0.29 -15.24
CA GLN A 431 26.27 -1.55 -15.43
C GLN A 431 25.92 -2.20 -16.77
N PHE A 432 24.63 -2.21 -17.12
CA PHE A 432 24.15 -2.75 -18.40
C PHE A 432 24.77 -2.04 -19.60
N LEU A 433 24.82 -0.70 -19.53
CA LEU A 433 25.45 0.16 -20.54
C LEU A 433 26.96 -0.15 -20.72
N GLN A 434 27.65 -0.55 -19.66
CA GLN A 434 29.08 -0.86 -19.69
C GLN A 434 29.39 -2.28 -20.18
N GLU A 435 28.49 -3.23 -19.94
CA GLU A 435 28.73 -4.66 -20.18
C GLU A 435 28.17 -5.16 -21.51
N MET A 436 27.15 -4.50 -22.08
CA MET A 436 26.45 -4.96 -23.27
C MET A 436 26.84 -4.23 -24.57
N GLU A 437 26.87 -4.98 -25.68
CA GLU A 437 26.99 -4.41 -27.02
C GLU A 437 25.63 -3.84 -27.46
N LEU A 438 25.41 -2.55 -27.20
CA LEU A 438 24.18 -1.83 -27.53
C LEU A 438 24.32 -1.05 -28.84
N THR A 439 23.20 -0.85 -29.52
CA THR A 439 23.09 0.15 -30.58
C THR A 439 23.11 1.56 -29.98
N GLU A 440 23.38 2.58 -30.81
CA GLU A 440 23.36 3.97 -30.34
C GLU A 440 21.99 4.36 -29.78
N ASP A 441 20.90 3.93 -30.42
CA ASP A 441 19.53 4.19 -29.96
C ASP A 441 19.27 3.52 -28.59
N GLU A 442 19.62 2.23 -28.43
CA GLU A 442 19.45 1.52 -27.15
C GLU A 442 20.31 2.11 -26.02
N ALA A 443 21.52 2.59 -26.34
CA ALA A 443 22.38 3.25 -25.38
C ALA A 443 21.80 4.61 -24.96
N LEU A 444 21.21 5.37 -25.89
CA LEU A 444 20.55 6.63 -25.59
C LEU A 444 19.33 6.41 -24.69
N ASP A 445 18.48 5.43 -24.99
CA ASP A 445 17.31 5.08 -24.17
C ASP A 445 17.72 4.80 -22.71
N LEU A 446 18.74 3.97 -22.50
CA LEU A 446 19.26 3.68 -21.16
C LEU A 446 19.84 4.91 -20.46
N ILE A 447 20.57 5.77 -21.18
CA ILE A 447 21.15 6.99 -20.60
C ILE A 447 20.05 7.94 -20.11
N PHE A 448 18.94 8.05 -20.85
CA PHE A 448 17.78 8.82 -20.40
C PHE A 448 17.09 8.17 -19.19
N SER A 449 16.90 6.84 -19.18
CA SER A 449 16.34 6.15 -18.01
C SER A 449 17.20 6.37 -16.76
N ILE A 450 18.52 6.30 -16.86
CA ILE A 450 19.45 6.61 -15.75
C ILE A 450 19.23 8.04 -15.23
N ALA A 451 19.10 9.01 -16.14
CA ALA A 451 18.87 10.40 -15.77
C ALA A 451 17.53 10.61 -15.06
N THR A 452 16.48 9.94 -15.54
CA THR A 452 15.14 9.95 -14.92
C THR A 452 15.19 9.37 -13.51
N SER A 453 15.75 8.17 -13.33
CA SER A 453 15.82 7.54 -12.00
C SER A 453 16.62 8.40 -11.00
N TYR A 454 17.73 9.04 -11.40
CA TYR A 454 18.44 9.98 -10.50
C TYR A 454 17.65 11.26 -10.19
N SER A 455 16.87 11.78 -11.16
CA SER A 455 16.01 12.95 -10.96
C SER A 455 14.87 12.63 -9.99
N GLU A 456 14.18 11.51 -10.19
CA GLU A 456 13.13 11.01 -9.29
C GLU A 456 13.68 10.69 -7.90
N ALA A 457 14.87 10.09 -7.80
CA ALA A 457 15.52 9.87 -6.51
C ALA A 457 15.73 11.21 -5.78
N SER A 458 16.22 12.24 -6.48
CA SER A 458 16.38 13.58 -5.91
C SER A 458 15.06 14.21 -5.44
N PHE A 459 13.95 13.92 -6.13
CA PHE A 459 12.61 14.33 -5.72
C PHE A 459 12.18 13.67 -4.42
N PHE A 460 12.31 12.35 -4.31
CA PHE A 460 11.96 11.65 -3.08
C PHE A 460 12.86 12.04 -1.90
N LEU A 461 14.12 12.43 -2.14
CA LEU A 461 14.97 13.03 -1.09
C LEU A 461 14.47 14.41 -0.64
N ASP A 462 14.00 15.26 -1.57
CA ASP A 462 13.35 16.53 -1.22
C ASP A 462 12.05 16.27 -0.43
N ALA A 463 11.27 15.25 -0.79
CA ALA A 463 10.08 14.84 -0.06
C ALA A 463 10.42 14.44 1.39
N ALA A 464 11.43 13.58 1.57
CA ALA A 464 11.91 13.17 2.88
C ALA A 464 12.32 14.35 3.77
N GLU A 465 12.99 15.36 3.21
CA GLU A 465 13.33 16.58 3.95
C GLU A 465 12.09 17.42 4.29
N ASN A 466 11.12 17.53 3.38
CA ASN A 466 9.87 18.26 3.62
C ASN A 466 9.02 17.60 4.72
N ASN A 467 9.00 16.27 4.82
CA ASN A 467 8.35 15.54 5.91
C ASN A 467 8.82 16.01 7.30
N LEU A 468 10.11 16.36 7.45
CA LEU A 468 10.63 16.92 8.70
C LEU A 468 10.07 18.31 9.00
N VAL A 469 9.80 19.10 7.97
CA VAL A 469 9.30 20.47 8.11
C VAL A 469 7.85 20.46 8.60
N TYR A 470 6.98 19.76 7.88
CA TYR A 470 5.53 19.80 8.14
C TYR A 470 5.03 18.72 9.10
N GLY A 471 5.75 17.59 9.25
CA GLY A 471 5.30 16.45 10.05
C GLY A 471 5.78 16.43 11.50
N LEU A 472 6.87 17.14 11.85
CA LEU A 472 7.41 17.16 13.21
C LEU A 472 6.83 18.27 14.10
N GLY A 473 6.75 17.98 15.40
CA GLY A 473 6.34 18.91 16.46
C GLY A 473 4.88 18.87 16.84
N PHE A 474 4.24 17.72 16.62
CA PHE A 474 2.83 17.47 16.88
C PHE A 474 2.66 16.27 17.82
N GLY A 475 1.44 16.08 18.30
CA GLY A 475 1.10 14.95 19.17
C GLY A 475 1.52 15.14 20.63
N GLN A 476 0.90 14.35 21.51
CA GLN A 476 1.07 14.47 22.97
C GLN A 476 1.67 13.20 23.59
N SER A 477 1.42 12.03 22.99
CA SER A 477 1.97 10.76 23.46
C SER A 477 3.48 10.70 23.28
N PRO A 478 4.23 10.16 24.26
CA PRO A 478 5.67 9.98 24.13
C PRO A 478 6.00 9.04 22.94
N PRO A 479 7.23 9.08 22.41
CA PRO A 479 7.67 8.10 21.42
C PRO A 479 7.52 6.68 21.99
N PRO A 480 7.05 5.71 21.20
CA PRO A 480 7.03 4.30 21.60
C PRO A 480 8.45 3.79 21.89
N ASP A 481 8.54 2.70 22.65
CA ASP A 481 9.80 1.99 22.82
C ASP A 481 10.30 1.47 21.45
N PRO A 482 11.59 1.61 21.10
CA PRO A 482 12.12 1.11 19.82
C PRO A 482 11.82 -0.36 19.54
N GLU A 483 11.76 -1.22 20.58
CA GLU A 483 11.42 -2.63 20.42
C GLU A 483 9.99 -2.83 19.89
N VAL A 484 9.08 -1.94 20.23
CA VAL A 484 7.69 -1.94 19.75
C VAL A 484 7.65 -1.55 18.27
N VAL A 485 8.44 -0.55 17.88
CA VAL A 485 8.60 -0.15 16.47
C VAL A 485 9.21 -1.28 15.64
N THR A 486 10.26 -1.94 16.15
CA THR A 486 10.90 -3.10 15.52
C THR A 486 9.92 -4.25 15.32
N ALA A 487 9.09 -4.57 16.31
CA ALA A 487 8.11 -5.65 16.19
C ALA A 487 7.16 -5.46 15.00
N ILE A 488 6.61 -4.25 14.85
CA ILE A 488 5.72 -3.92 13.73
C ILE A 488 6.51 -3.92 12.42
N ALA A 489 7.68 -3.29 12.41
CA ALA A 489 8.52 -3.18 11.21
C ALA A 489 8.84 -4.56 10.63
N GLU A 490 9.29 -5.51 11.45
CA GLU A 490 9.57 -6.88 11.00
C GLU A 490 8.34 -7.61 10.47
N THR A 491 7.19 -7.38 11.08
CA THR A 491 5.94 -8.05 10.71
C THR A 491 5.45 -7.55 9.36
N VAL A 492 5.39 -6.23 9.20
CA VAL A 492 5.00 -5.58 7.93
C VAL A 492 6.01 -5.90 6.83
N ARG A 493 7.31 -5.95 7.13
CA ARG A 493 8.33 -6.36 6.16
C ARG A 493 8.05 -7.74 5.57
N ARG A 494 7.72 -8.72 6.41
CA ARG A 494 7.44 -10.09 5.97
C ARG A 494 6.12 -10.18 5.19
N ALA A 495 5.13 -9.34 5.51
CA ALA A 495 3.92 -9.20 4.70
C ALA A 495 4.23 -8.58 3.33
N ALA A 496 5.11 -7.57 3.25
CA ALA A 496 5.58 -7.01 1.99
C ALA A 496 6.32 -8.04 1.13
N ASP A 497 7.27 -8.78 1.71
CA ASP A 497 7.99 -9.86 1.03
C ASP A 497 7.01 -10.89 0.43
N ALA A 498 5.95 -11.21 1.19
CA ALA A 498 4.93 -12.15 0.74
C ALA A 498 4.00 -11.57 -0.34
N ASN A 499 3.70 -10.26 -0.31
CA ASN A 499 3.01 -9.58 -1.41
C ASN A 499 3.83 -9.61 -2.71
N LEU A 500 5.15 -9.40 -2.64
CA LEU A 500 6.02 -9.48 -3.81
C LEU A 500 6.01 -10.89 -4.42
N ALA A 501 5.96 -11.93 -3.60
CA ALA A 501 5.78 -13.31 -4.08
C ALA A 501 4.40 -13.54 -4.75
N VAL A 502 3.33 -12.90 -4.24
CA VAL A 502 2.02 -12.92 -4.91
C VAL A 502 2.07 -12.24 -6.27
N ILE A 503 2.73 -11.08 -6.37
CA ILE A 503 2.90 -10.36 -7.63
C ILE A 503 3.64 -11.23 -8.65
N ASP A 504 4.68 -11.93 -8.21
CA ASP A 504 5.40 -12.88 -9.05
C ASP A 504 4.46 -13.97 -9.61
N ALA A 505 3.70 -14.63 -8.74
CA ALA A 505 2.84 -15.75 -9.10
C ALA A 505 1.60 -15.33 -9.94
N THR A 506 1.04 -14.14 -9.69
CA THR A 506 -0.24 -13.71 -10.29
C THR A 506 -0.09 -12.82 -11.51
N ILE A 507 1.02 -12.09 -11.62
CA ILE A 507 1.21 -11.07 -12.66
C ILE A 507 2.43 -11.43 -13.49
N ILE A 508 3.60 -11.61 -12.86
CA ILE A 508 4.85 -11.80 -13.60
C ILE A 508 4.86 -13.14 -14.34
N GLU A 509 4.66 -14.25 -13.64
CA GLU A 509 4.78 -15.58 -14.26
C GLU A 509 3.77 -15.80 -15.40
N PRO A 510 2.46 -15.51 -15.25
CA PRO A 510 1.48 -15.74 -16.29
C PRO A 510 1.72 -14.87 -17.53
N GLU A 511 2.04 -13.59 -17.34
CA GLU A 511 2.29 -12.68 -18.46
C GLU A 511 3.62 -13.02 -19.15
N ALA A 512 4.66 -13.39 -18.40
CA ALA A 512 5.91 -13.85 -18.98
C ALA A 512 5.69 -15.09 -19.86
N GLU A 513 4.87 -16.05 -19.42
CA GLU A 513 4.49 -17.20 -20.23
C GLU A 513 3.69 -16.79 -21.48
N ALA A 514 2.69 -15.91 -21.34
CA ALA A 514 1.84 -15.44 -22.43
C ALA A 514 2.65 -14.75 -23.55
N TYR A 515 3.66 -13.97 -23.17
CA TYR A 515 4.55 -13.26 -24.09
C TYR A 515 5.79 -14.07 -24.49
N GLY A 516 6.05 -15.21 -23.84
CA GLY A 516 7.23 -16.05 -24.07
C GLY A 516 8.53 -15.39 -23.62
N LEU A 517 8.48 -14.59 -22.56
CA LEU A 517 9.58 -13.87 -21.93
C LEU A 517 10.13 -14.65 -20.73
N ASN A 518 11.36 -14.35 -20.31
CA ASN A 518 11.83 -14.77 -18.99
C ASN A 518 11.12 -13.92 -17.91
N PRO A 519 10.71 -14.49 -16.75
CA PRO A 519 10.11 -13.72 -15.67
C PRO A 519 10.92 -12.49 -15.26
N ASN A 520 12.25 -12.59 -15.21
CA ASN A 520 13.12 -11.44 -14.87
C ASN A 520 13.09 -10.34 -15.93
N GLU A 521 12.93 -10.68 -17.21
CA GLU A 521 12.77 -9.68 -18.27
C GLU A 521 11.46 -8.92 -18.10
N LEU A 522 10.37 -9.62 -17.73
CA LEU A 522 9.10 -8.98 -17.44
C LEU A 522 9.14 -8.14 -16.15
N LYS A 523 9.84 -8.59 -15.10
CA LYS A 523 10.03 -7.79 -13.88
C LYS A 523 10.68 -6.45 -14.19
N ASN A 524 11.79 -6.46 -14.92
CA ASN A 524 12.49 -5.23 -15.31
C ASN A 524 11.59 -4.31 -16.15
N PHE A 525 10.79 -4.89 -17.03
CA PHE A 525 9.82 -4.13 -17.82
C PHE A 525 8.70 -3.55 -16.95
N LEU A 526 8.15 -4.32 -16.01
CA LEU A 526 7.10 -3.84 -15.13
C LEU A 526 7.63 -2.77 -14.17
N MET A 527 8.88 -2.87 -13.71
CA MET A 527 9.52 -1.82 -12.92
C MET A 527 9.54 -0.48 -13.66
N SER A 528 9.87 -0.46 -14.95
CA SER A 528 9.86 0.79 -15.71
C SER A 528 8.46 1.26 -16.11
N ALA A 529 7.46 0.38 -16.10
CA ALA A 529 6.10 0.69 -16.53
C ALA A 529 5.14 1.03 -15.38
N ASP A 530 5.39 0.53 -14.16
CA ASP A 530 4.54 0.74 -12.99
C ASP A 530 5.36 1.26 -11.80
N ALA A 531 5.15 2.54 -11.49
CA ALA A 531 5.87 3.24 -10.42
C ALA A 531 5.64 2.64 -9.03
N TYR A 532 4.46 2.05 -8.77
CA TYR A 532 4.17 1.41 -7.48
C TYR A 532 4.90 0.08 -7.35
N TYR A 533 5.04 -0.68 -8.43
CA TYR A 533 5.87 -1.88 -8.43
C TYR A 533 7.35 -1.56 -8.23
N ALA A 534 7.87 -0.53 -8.92
CA ALA A 534 9.24 -0.06 -8.71
C ALA A 534 9.47 0.41 -7.26
N ALA A 535 8.56 1.21 -6.71
CA ALA A 535 8.63 1.68 -5.33
C ALA A 535 8.58 0.52 -4.32
N ALA A 536 7.76 -0.51 -4.57
CA ALA A 536 7.65 -1.66 -3.70
C ALA A 536 8.98 -2.44 -3.61
N LEU A 537 9.60 -2.73 -4.76
CA LEU A 537 10.90 -3.43 -4.82
C LEU A 537 12.02 -2.58 -4.21
N GLY A 538 12.11 -1.31 -4.61
CA GLY A 538 13.12 -0.39 -4.10
C GLY A 538 13.07 -0.22 -2.59
N ALA A 539 11.85 -0.09 -2.04
CA ALA A 539 11.66 0.01 -0.60
C ALA A 539 12.00 -1.31 0.11
N ALA A 540 11.64 -2.48 -0.44
CA ALA A 540 12.00 -3.77 0.13
C ALA A 540 13.54 -3.94 0.21
N ASP A 541 14.25 -3.62 -0.88
CA ASP A 541 15.71 -3.73 -0.97
C ASP A 541 16.44 -2.76 -0.01
N SER A 542 15.87 -1.57 0.21
CA SER A 542 16.43 -0.55 1.11
C SER A 542 16.57 -1.04 2.56
N THR A 543 15.74 -1.99 3.00
CA THR A 543 15.73 -2.53 4.37
C THR A 543 17.13 -3.01 4.79
N ASN A 544 17.79 -3.80 3.92
CA ASN A 544 19.12 -4.33 4.22
C ASN A 544 20.18 -3.22 4.25
N TYR A 545 20.05 -2.25 3.36
CA TYR A 545 20.97 -1.11 3.32
C TYR A 545 20.85 -0.25 4.58
N PHE A 546 19.63 0.07 5.00
CA PHE A 546 19.37 0.85 6.22
C PHE A 546 19.78 0.09 7.48
N ALA A 547 19.47 -1.21 7.61
CA ALA A 547 19.88 -2.01 8.76
C ALA A 547 21.41 -2.06 8.97
N ASN A 548 22.19 -1.93 7.90
CA ASN A 548 23.65 -1.92 7.97
C ASN A 548 24.26 -0.52 8.13
N THR A 549 23.49 0.54 7.85
CA THR A 549 23.97 1.93 7.83
C THR A 549 23.51 2.72 9.06
N ILE A 550 22.26 2.51 9.48
CA ILE A 550 21.61 3.19 10.60
C ILE A 550 21.58 2.23 11.79
N LEU A 551 22.42 2.49 12.79
CA LEU A 551 22.67 1.53 13.88
C LEU A 551 22.17 2.00 15.26
N GLU A 552 21.84 3.28 15.40
CA GLU A 552 21.45 3.87 16.69
C GLU A 552 19.91 3.93 16.80
N GLU A 553 19.40 3.57 17.98
CA GLU A 553 17.96 3.64 18.28
C GLU A 553 17.55 5.04 18.78
N PRO A 554 16.31 5.49 18.50
CA PRO A 554 15.22 4.79 17.81
C PRO A 554 15.31 4.75 16.26
N GLN A 555 16.29 5.41 15.65
CA GLN A 555 16.31 5.69 14.21
C GLN A 555 16.47 4.42 13.36
N ALA A 556 17.22 3.44 13.84
CA ALA A 556 17.34 2.14 13.19
C ALA A 556 15.95 1.48 13.03
N SER A 557 15.18 1.36 14.11
CA SER A 557 13.82 0.81 14.08
C SER A 557 12.87 1.59 13.14
N ILE A 558 12.92 2.92 13.21
CA ILE A 558 12.06 3.81 12.41
C ILE A 558 12.38 3.69 10.91
N ALA A 559 13.66 3.61 10.55
CA ALA A 559 14.08 3.48 9.16
C ALA A 559 13.58 2.16 8.55
N ILE A 560 13.71 1.06 9.27
CA ILE A 560 13.18 -0.24 8.83
C ILE A 560 11.66 -0.22 8.73
N LEU A 561 10.97 0.45 9.66
CA LEU A 561 9.52 0.62 9.58
C LEU A 561 9.11 1.39 8.33
N GLY A 562 9.80 2.48 8.00
CA GLY A 562 9.54 3.29 6.78
C GLY A 562 9.69 2.47 5.51
N SER A 563 10.83 1.80 5.33
CA SER A 563 11.05 0.87 4.21
C SER A 563 9.95 -0.19 4.12
N SER A 564 9.59 -0.79 5.24
CA SER A 564 8.63 -1.91 5.29
C SER A 564 7.20 -1.47 4.97
N LEU A 565 6.74 -0.33 5.51
CA LEU A 565 5.39 0.19 5.23
C LEU A 565 5.26 0.66 3.77
N SER A 566 6.31 1.29 3.23
CA SER A 566 6.33 1.68 1.81
C SER A 566 6.28 0.44 0.90
N ALA A 567 7.07 -0.59 1.19
CA ALA A 567 7.05 -1.83 0.43
C ALA A 567 5.69 -2.53 0.51
N TRP A 568 5.08 -2.60 1.69
CA TRP A 568 3.80 -3.26 1.91
C TRP A 568 2.62 -2.52 1.25
N SER A 569 2.54 -1.19 1.42
CA SER A 569 1.47 -0.37 0.83
C SER A 569 1.51 -0.39 -0.71
N ALA A 570 2.69 -0.18 -1.30
CA ALA A 570 2.86 -0.17 -2.74
C ALA A 570 2.61 -1.57 -3.36
N SER A 571 3.13 -2.64 -2.75
CA SER A 571 2.87 -4.00 -3.23
C SER A 571 1.39 -4.41 -3.07
N SER A 572 0.71 -3.96 -2.02
CA SER A 572 -0.73 -4.19 -1.84
C SER A 572 -1.55 -3.51 -2.95
N LEU A 573 -1.16 -2.30 -3.35
CA LEU A 573 -1.80 -1.58 -4.46
C LEU A 573 -1.59 -2.29 -5.80
N VAL A 574 -0.38 -2.79 -6.07
CA VAL A 574 -0.09 -3.58 -7.30
C VAL A 574 -0.99 -4.81 -7.35
N ILE A 575 -1.12 -5.56 -6.25
CA ILE A 575 -2.05 -6.70 -6.18
C ILE A 575 -3.49 -6.24 -6.44
N ALA A 576 -3.94 -5.18 -5.79
CA ALA A 576 -5.30 -4.68 -5.99
C ALA A 576 -5.57 -4.24 -7.44
N LYS A 577 -4.63 -3.52 -8.04
CA LYS A 577 -4.67 -3.00 -9.42
C LYS A 577 -4.84 -4.13 -10.43
N TYR A 578 -3.95 -5.13 -10.40
CA TYR A 578 -3.92 -6.18 -11.42
C TYR A 578 -4.85 -7.35 -11.09
N TYR A 579 -4.87 -7.84 -9.85
CA TYR A 579 -5.68 -9.01 -9.47
C TYR A 579 -7.12 -8.63 -9.10
N SER A 580 -7.31 -7.72 -8.14
CA SER A 580 -8.65 -7.46 -7.57
C SER A 580 -9.53 -6.65 -8.53
N LEU A 581 -8.96 -5.65 -9.19
CA LEU A 581 -9.66 -4.69 -10.05
C LEU A 581 -9.56 -5.00 -11.55
N GLN A 582 -8.61 -5.86 -11.93
CA GLN A 582 -8.36 -6.27 -13.32
C GLN A 582 -8.06 -5.08 -14.22
N ALA A 583 -6.97 -4.36 -13.93
CA ALA A 583 -6.51 -3.24 -14.75
C ALA A 583 -6.42 -3.62 -16.22
N GLU A 584 -7.08 -2.83 -17.08
CA GLU A 584 -6.99 -2.94 -18.52
C GLU A 584 -5.85 -2.05 -19.01
N LEU A 585 -4.89 -2.65 -19.70
CA LEU A 585 -3.66 -1.98 -20.12
C LEU A 585 -3.65 -1.72 -21.63
N ASP A 586 -3.07 -0.60 -22.03
CA ASP A 586 -2.76 -0.33 -23.45
C ASP A 586 -1.41 -0.95 -23.90
N GLU A 587 -0.99 -0.66 -25.13
CA GLU A 587 0.27 -1.21 -25.68
C GLU A 587 1.54 -0.67 -25.00
N TRP A 588 1.41 0.34 -24.13
CA TRP A 588 2.46 0.95 -23.32
C TRP A 588 2.29 0.65 -21.83
N PHE A 589 1.40 -0.27 -21.46
CA PHE A 589 1.12 -0.66 -20.08
C PHE A 589 0.45 0.42 -19.23
N ASN A 590 -0.08 1.49 -19.84
CA ASN A 590 -0.90 2.44 -19.10
C ASN A 590 -2.25 1.85 -18.79
N VAL A 591 -2.78 2.17 -17.61
CA VAL A 591 -4.15 1.85 -17.26
C VAL A 591 -5.11 2.70 -18.06
N VAL A 592 -5.93 2.05 -18.89
CA VAL A 592 -7.00 2.71 -19.65
C VAL A 592 -8.39 2.42 -19.08
N GLY A 593 -8.50 1.47 -18.15
CA GLY A 593 -9.75 1.08 -17.53
C GLY A 593 -9.56 -0.06 -16.54
N PHE A 594 -10.68 -0.58 -16.03
CA PHE A 594 -10.70 -1.71 -15.11
C PHE A 594 -11.83 -2.66 -15.47
N GLY A 595 -11.57 -3.97 -15.44
CA GLY A 595 -12.61 -4.99 -15.58
C GLY A 595 -13.70 -4.88 -14.50
N ARG A 596 -13.39 -4.23 -13.36
CA ARG A 596 -14.29 -4.03 -12.21
C ARG A 596 -14.43 -2.57 -11.78
N GLU A 597 -14.80 -1.68 -12.70
CA GLU A 597 -14.96 -0.23 -12.41
C GLU A 597 -15.86 0.07 -11.21
N ARG A 598 -16.98 -0.66 -11.05
CA ARG A 598 -17.87 -0.46 -9.90
C ARG A 598 -17.17 -0.82 -8.59
N SER A 599 -16.42 -1.91 -8.56
CA SER A 599 -15.69 -2.34 -7.37
C SER A 599 -14.58 -1.36 -7.03
N LEU A 600 -13.94 -0.72 -8.01
CA LEU A 600 -13.00 0.39 -7.76
C LEU A 600 -13.71 1.57 -7.09
N SER A 601 -14.88 1.99 -7.59
CA SER A 601 -15.66 3.08 -6.98
C SER A 601 -16.04 2.76 -5.54
N ASP A 602 -16.57 1.56 -5.30
CA ASP A 602 -17.01 1.15 -3.96
C ASP A 602 -15.78 0.98 -3.02
N MET A 603 -14.64 0.52 -3.55
CA MET A 603 -13.38 0.43 -2.78
C MET A 603 -12.83 1.81 -2.40
N LEU A 604 -13.00 2.82 -3.26
CA LEU A 604 -12.65 4.21 -2.96
C LEU A 604 -13.55 4.82 -1.88
N ASP A 605 -14.86 4.56 -1.92
CA ASP A 605 -15.79 4.95 -0.84
C ASP A 605 -15.34 4.33 0.49
N LEU A 606 -15.10 3.01 0.51
CA LEU A 606 -14.69 2.30 1.73
C LEU A 606 -13.35 2.77 2.27
N ALA A 607 -12.36 3.02 1.41
CA ALA A 607 -11.04 3.49 1.83
C ALA A 607 -11.10 4.92 2.39
N ASP A 608 -11.95 5.80 1.84
CA ASP A 608 -12.16 7.16 2.38
C ASP A 608 -12.79 7.11 3.77
N ASP A 609 -13.88 6.34 3.92
CA ASP A 609 -14.58 6.15 5.19
C ASP A 609 -13.65 5.54 6.25
N ARG A 610 -12.82 4.56 5.84
CA ARG A 610 -11.89 3.88 6.74
C ARG A 610 -10.74 4.78 7.19
N ALA A 611 -10.19 5.59 6.28
CA ALA A 611 -9.18 6.58 6.64
C ALA A 611 -9.74 7.62 7.63
N ASP A 612 -10.96 8.12 7.42
CA ASP A 612 -11.61 9.06 8.35
C ASP A 612 -11.89 8.42 9.72
N GLU A 613 -12.38 7.18 9.77
CA GLU A 613 -12.58 6.41 11.00
C GLU A 613 -11.27 6.27 11.79
N LEU A 614 -10.19 5.86 11.15
CA LEU A 614 -8.90 5.64 11.81
C LEU A 614 -8.22 6.95 12.22
N ILE A 615 -8.31 8.01 11.42
CA ILE A 615 -7.78 9.34 11.79
C ILE A 615 -8.51 9.91 13.00
N THR A 616 -9.83 9.72 13.09
CA THR A 616 -10.61 10.18 14.24
C THR A 616 -10.41 9.30 15.47
N LEU A 617 -9.99 8.04 15.27
CA LEU A 617 -9.72 7.05 16.32
C LEU A 617 -8.68 7.50 17.34
N VAL A 618 -7.59 8.12 16.87
CA VAL A 618 -6.42 8.50 17.70
C VAL A 618 -6.68 9.67 18.67
N GLY A 619 -7.94 10.13 18.79
CA GLY A 619 -8.40 10.98 19.88
C GLY A 619 -7.74 12.37 19.92
N GLU A 620 -7.06 12.68 21.03
CA GLU A 620 -6.38 13.98 21.24
C GLU A 620 -5.02 14.08 20.53
N GLU A 621 -4.57 13.01 19.83
CA GLU A 621 -3.38 13.10 18.98
C GLU A 621 -3.63 13.96 17.74
N GLU A 622 -2.54 14.46 17.16
CA GLU A 622 -2.54 15.24 15.93
C GLU A 622 -1.92 14.42 14.79
N PRO A 623 -2.68 13.58 14.07
CA PRO A 623 -2.15 12.67 13.04
C PRO A 623 -1.85 13.38 11.72
N VAL A 624 -0.91 14.34 11.73
CA VAL A 624 -0.62 15.22 10.59
C VAL A 624 -0.29 14.43 9.32
N THR A 625 0.53 13.39 9.40
CA THR A 625 0.88 12.53 8.25
C THR A 625 -0.36 11.86 7.65
N ALA A 626 -1.21 11.23 8.47
CA ALA A 626 -2.41 10.56 7.98
C ALA A 626 -3.42 11.56 7.36
N ILE A 627 -3.60 12.73 7.97
CA ILE A 627 -4.46 13.79 7.43
C ILE A 627 -3.91 14.31 6.10
N TYR A 628 -2.59 14.49 5.97
CA TYR A 628 -1.96 14.88 4.70
C TYR A 628 -2.31 13.91 3.58
N TYR A 629 -2.17 12.60 3.83
CA TYR A 629 -2.50 11.58 2.84
C TYR A 629 -4.00 11.57 2.51
N HIS A 630 -4.88 11.68 3.51
CA HIS A 630 -6.32 11.64 3.32
C HIS A 630 -6.88 12.86 2.56
N GLU A 631 -6.39 14.08 2.85
CA GLU A 631 -6.77 15.28 2.09
C GLU A 631 -6.36 15.15 0.60
N ASN A 632 -5.17 14.60 0.33
CA ASN A 632 -4.71 14.35 -1.04
C ASN A 632 -5.53 13.26 -1.74
N ALA A 633 -5.90 12.18 -1.05
CA ALA A 633 -6.74 11.12 -1.62
C ALA A 633 -8.04 11.68 -2.24
N ARG A 634 -8.74 12.54 -1.48
CA ARG A 634 -10.00 13.16 -1.92
C ARG A 634 -9.84 14.04 -3.15
N SER A 635 -8.67 14.66 -3.33
CA SER A 635 -8.38 15.50 -4.50
C SER A 635 -8.25 14.71 -5.80
N TYR A 636 -7.82 13.45 -5.73
CA TYR A 636 -7.58 12.58 -6.88
C TYR A 636 -8.79 11.70 -7.26
N ARG A 637 -9.75 11.55 -6.34
CA ARG A 637 -10.87 10.60 -6.43
C ARG A 637 -11.72 10.68 -7.69
N GLU A 638 -11.97 11.89 -8.20
CA GLU A 638 -12.86 12.12 -9.35
C GLU A 638 -12.13 12.23 -10.69
N GLY A 639 -10.83 11.88 -10.72
CA GLY A 639 -9.95 12.00 -11.87
C GLY A 639 -9.94 10.82 -12.83
N THR A 640 -8.81 10.66 -13.54
CA THR A 640 -8.54 9.55 -14.46
C THR A 640 -8.54 8.18 -13.75
N PRO A 641 -8.54 7.05 -14.48
CA PRO A 641 -8.36 5.73 -13.87
C PRO A 641 -7.12 5.62 -12.98
N GLU A 642 -6.01 6.26 -13.35
CA GLU A 642 -4.79 6.23 -12.51
C GLU A 642 -4.88 7.21 -11.33
N ASP A 643 -5.55 8.37 -11.48
CA ASP A 643 -5.84 9.28 -10.36
C ASP A 643 -6.64 8.55 -9.28
N LYS A 644 -7.59 7.70 -9.69
CA LYS A 644 -8.37 6.85 -8.79
C LYS A 644 -7.51 5.79 -8.08
N ILE A 645 -6.55 5.18 -8.76
CA ILE A 645 -5.60 4.26 -8.12
C ILE A 645 -4.75 4.99 -7.09
N SER A 646 -4.32 6.20 -7.42
CA SER A 646 -3.55 7.02 -6.50
C SER A 646 -4.40 7.48 -5.31
N ALA A 647 -5.67 7.86 -5.51
CA ALA A 647 -6.59 8.16 -4.43
C ALA A 647 -6.75 6.99 -3.45
N LEU A 648 -6.84 5.76 -3.99
CA LEU A 648 -6.87 4.54 -3.18
C LEU A 648 -5.58 4.36 -2.37
N PHE A 649 -4.42 4.52 -3.02
CA PHE A 649 -3.11 4.45 -2.36
C PHE A 649 -3.00 5.48 -1.22
N TYR A 650 -3.34 6.74 -1.48
CA TYR A 650 -3.33 7.81 -0.49
C TYR A 650 -4.26 7.50 0.70
N ASN A 651 -5.47 6.98 0.48
CA ASN A 651 -6.35 6.59 1.59
C ASN A 651 -5.80 5.40 2.39
N TRP A 652 -5.17 4.42 1.75
CA TRP A 652 -4.53 3.32 2.47
C TRP A 652 -3.33 3.78 3.28
N GLN A 653 -2.51 4.68 2.76
CA GLN A 653 -1.43 5.30 3.54
C GLN A 653 -2.00 6.04 4.76
N ALA A 654 -3.07 6.82 4.57
CA ALA A 654 -3.74 7.50 5.68
C ALA A 654 -4.22 6.52 6.77
N ALA A 655 -4.90 5.44 6.37
CA ALA A 655 -5.36 4.39 7.26
C ALA A 655 -4.20 3.73 8.03
N ILE A 656 -3.15 3.30 7.31
CA ILE A 656 -1.98 2.63 7.89
C ILE A 656 -1.27 3.55 8.91
N PHE A 657 -1.03 4.82 8.57
CA PHE A 657 -0.38 5.76 9.49
C PHE A 657 -1.24 6.06 10.72
N ALA A 658 -2.56 6.22 10.54
CA ALA A 658 -3.46 6.45 11.66
C ALA A 658 -3.57 5.22 12.58
N GLU A 659 -3.58 4.02 12.02
CA GLU A 659 -3.61 2.77 12.76
C GLU A 659 -2.30 2.50 13.51
N ALA A 660 -1.15 2.74 12.87
CA ALA A 660 0.15 2.68 13.53
C ALA A 660 0.24 3.69 14.70
N LEU A 661 -0.35 4.88 14.56
CA LEU A 661 -0.42 5.85 15.66
C LEU A 661 -1.30 5.36 16.81
N ALA A 662 -2.45 4.77 16.49
CA ALA A 662 -3.36 4.17 17.48
C ALA A 662 -2.68 3.01 18.23
N TYR A 663 -1.81 2.26 17.55
CA TYR A 663 -0.96 1.25 18.15
C TYR A 663 0.06 1.91 19.10
N PHE A 664 0.83 2.89 18.63
CA PHE A 664 1.91 3.51 19.42
C PHE A 664 1.45 4.31 20.64
N ASN A 665 0.26 4.90 20.59
CA ASN A 665 -0.27 5.67 21.71
C ASN A 665 -1.11 4.83 22.70
N GLY A 666 -1.24 3.51 22.47
CA GLY A 666 -1.99 2.60 23.33
C GLY A 666 -3.51 2.72 23.21
N THR A 667 -4.04 3.28 22.11
CA THR A 667 -5.49 3.41 21.90
C THR A 667 -6.19 2.05 21.96
N PHE A 668 -5.56 0.99 21.44
CA PHE A 668 -6.10 -0.37 21.45
C PHE A 668 -6.14 -1.02 22.84
N ASP A 669 -5.26 -0.63 23.77
CA ASP A 669 -5.24 -1.19 25.14
C ASP A 669 -6.58 -0.96 25.86
N SER A 670 -7.18 0.21 25.64
CA SER A 670 -8.45 0.59 26.23
C SER A 670 -9.62 -0.25 25.68
N ALA A 671 -9.71 -0.42 24.36
CA ALA A 671 -10.78 -1.16 23.70
C ALA A 671 -10.80 -2.64 24.10
N ILE A 672 -9.63 -3.25 24.18
CA ILE A 672 -9.48 -4.64 24.60
C ILE A 672 -9.88 -4.81 26.06
N SER A 673 -9.48 -3.88 26.94
CA SER A 673 -9.84 -3.91 28.36
C SER A 673 -11.35 -3.75 28.61
N GLU A 674 -12.06 -2.97 27.77
CA GLU A 674 -13.49 -2.69 27.93
C GLU A 674 -14.39 -3.86 27.51
N VAL A 675 -14.00 -4.64 26.50
CA VAL A 675 -14.77 -5.79 26.02
C VAL A 675 -14.64 -6.98 26.98
N GLY A 676 -13.68 -6.95 27.93
CA GLY A 676 -13.44 -8.05 28.86
C GLY A 676 -13.03 -9.34 28.17
N ALA A 677 -12.60 -9.25 26.90
CA ALA A 677 -11.90 -10.33 26.24
C ALA A 677 -10.59 -10.50 27.01
N SER A 678 -10.40 -11.64 27.68
CA SER A 678 -9.09 -12.04 28.22
C SER A 678 -8.24 -12.42 27.03
N PRO A 679 -7.39 -11.53 26.52
CA PRO A 679 -6.55 -11.88 25.41
C PRO A 679 -5.48 -12.80 26.00
N LEU A 680 -4.84 -13.58 25.15
CA LEU A 680 -3.82 -14.52 25.57
C LEU A 680 -2.65 -13.88 26.38
N TRP A 681 -2.57 -12.55 26.53
CA TRP A 681 -1.62 -11.87 27.44
C TRP A 681 -1.94 -11.97 28.94
N GLU A 682 -3.15 -12.40 29.34
CA GLU A 682 -3.38 -12.84 30.73
C GLU A 682 -2.54 -14.09 31.08
N TRP A 683 -1.85 -14.69 30.10
CA TRP A 683 -0.97 -15.84 30.26
C TRP A 683 0.48 -15.48 30.63
N GLY A 684 0.81 -14.21 30.88
CA GLY A 684 2.21 -13.81 31.16
C GLY A 684 2.49 -12.46 31.81
N ALA A 685 1.49 -11.69 32.27
CA ALA A 685 1.73 -10.42 32.96
C ALA A 685 2.23 -10.57 34.41
N VAL A 686 3.28 -11.35 34.63
CA VAL A 686 4.15 -11.26 35.80
C VAL A 686 5.60 -11.21 35.34
N GLY A 687 6.12 -9.99 35.11
CA GLY A 687 7.56 -9.77 35.24
C GLY A 687 8.23 -8.76 34.31
N ALA A 688 7.78 -7.51 34.25
CA ALA A 688 8.67 -6.39 33.85
C ALA A 688 8.16 -5.02 34.33
N LEU A 689 7.72 -4.90 35.59
CA LEU A 689 7.69 -3.59 36.24
C LEU A 689 8.91 -3.48 37.15
N PRO A 690 9.80 -2.49 37.00
CA PRO A 690 10.83 -2.23 37.99
C PRO A 690 10.12 -1.72 39.26
N THR A 691 9.84 -2.62 40.19
CA THR A 691 9.42 -2.23 41.54
C THR A 691 10.51 -1.36 42.14
N GLY A 692 10.12 -0.18 42.60
CA GLY A 692 11.00 0.93 42.91
C GLY A 692 12.08 0.68 43.97
N ALA A 693 12.93 1.70 44.05
CA ALA A 693 14.03 1.87 44.99
C ALA A 693 13.70 1.45 46.43
N GLY A 694 14.62 0.72 47.05
CA GLY A 694 14.60 0.44 48.48
C GLY A 694 15.69 -0.55 48.93
N ASP A 695 16.87 0.00 49.21
CA ASP A 695 17.84 -0.42 50.23
C ASP A 695 18.54 -1.80 50.18
N ASP A 696 19.86 -1.68 49.94
CA ASP A 696 20.97 -2.26 50.71
C ASP A 696 21.34 -3.76 50.55
N TRP A 697 22.64 -4.01 50.74
CA TRP A 697 23.39 -5.28 50.80
C TRP A 697 24.17 -5.76 49.56
N SER A 698 25.33 -5.12 49.39
CA SER A 698 26.69 -5.71 49.27
C SER A 698 26.95 -7.00 48.46
N LEU A 699 27.77 -6.82 47.42
CA LEU A 699 28.86 -7.66 46.88
C LEU A 699 29.22 -8.98 47.59
N GLU A 700 29.40 -10.02 46.76
CA GLU A 700 30.42 -11.11 46.78
C GLU A 700 29.77 -12.49 46.56
N ARG A 701 29.90 -13.08 45.36
CA ARG A 701 31.00 -14.00 44.99
C ARG A 701 30.89 -14.50 43.56
#